data_AF-A0A7X8KWF5-F1
#
_entry.id   AF-A0A7X8KWF5-F1
#
_cell.length_a   1.000
_cell.length_b   1.000
_cell.length_c   1.000
_cell.angle_alpha   90.00
_cell.angle_beta   90.00
_cell.angle_gamma   90.00
#
_symmetry.space_group_name_H-M   'P 1'
#
loop_
_entity.id
_entity.type
_entity.pdbx_description
1 polymer ?
#
loop_
_entity_poly.entity_id
_entity_poly.type
_entity_poly.pdbx_seq_one_letter_code
_entity_poly.pdbx_strand_id
1 'polypeptide(L)'
;MNILKYKNYMILLLLLILIGITTRVILLNTQNEDSNDIFLTDEEKAWLDDHKDQIKIGYTIDYPPVEFLENGQYAGISADYFNLLEKKLGIDIQMVQFDNFDELMNQALKRELTGITAATKTPQRSRYFEFTVPYIYNPNVIITRKNFSEELTFEKLANTSMDILVVEGFDIVDFLNEEFPRLEYRTVKSPGDGIRMVAFGEADAMIVEIMTATAAIERDNISNLIVNVETPYESSLSIAIRNDWPILCQIFNKGLAQITRQEKKAIEQKWVALQQESIFYNSYFWVGVLAFVLILLGVIVIISAWNASLKSAVDEKTQEIEKSKKELMYKTYRDELTGLYNRTYMAEVLDKLNTEDNLPFSILLADLNSLKITNDIFGHGMGDRMLIRVSEIISENIKDNHVACRIGGDEIVVLMPSTTEEEACDILEKIQRAALDSNEDPIKPLVALGCATALDHDHNGFNKLFNLAEDRMYANKIANSERDYDLMIRSIKDSLYENPYENRDHYDRLVTMCRQIGEFLKLEKKDIENLVLLAEYHDIGKAGLINELFQKEGPLTSEEWQRTKRHPELGFKIVSASAKLFHIGKGIFAHHERWDGTGYPQGLKGEEIPFIARLFAIVEAYDVMTHERSYKQTYTRDQALQELLDNAGTQFDPSLVELFVDYINNSEYALGTYS
;
A
#
# COMPACT_ATOMS: atom_id res chain seq x y z
N MET A 1 5.44 -9.69 -7.64
CA MET A 1 4.75 -10.14 -8.87
C MET A 1 4.43 -11.65 -8.91
N ASN A 2 5.13 -12.52 -8.15
CA ASN A 2 4.88 -13.97 -8.19
C ASN A 2 3.70 -14.49 -7.34
N ILE A 3 3.26 -13.77 -6.30
CA ILE A 3 2.19 -14.25 -5.39
C ILE A 3 0.80 -14.19 -6.04
N LEU A 4 0.54 -13.25 -6.95
CA LEU A 4 -0.75 -13.16 -7.67
C LEU A 4 -0.95 -14.28 -8.69
N LYS A 5 0.13 -14.83 -9.29
CA LYS A 5 0.01 -15.93 -10.25
C LYS A 5 -0.49 -17.22 -9.58
N TYR A 6 0.04 -17.57 -8.40
CA TYR A 6 -0.32 -18.80 -7.70
C TYR A 6 -1.78 -18.82 -7.23
N LYS A 7 -2.37 -17.67 -6.86
CA LYS A 7 -3.79 -17.58 -6.47
C LYS A 7 -4.75 -17.94 -7.61
N ASN A 8 -4.45 -17.52 -8.84
CA ASN A 8 -5.31 -17.79 -9.98
C ASN A 8 -5.26 -19.28 -10.41
N TYR A 9 -4.10 -19.93 -10.30
CA TYR A 9 -3.98 -21.37 -10.59
C TYR A 9 -4.74 -22.23 -9.58
N MET A 10 -4.78 -21.83 -8.30
CA MET A 10 -5.48 -22.58 -7.27
C MET A 10 -7.01 -22.53 -7.45
N ILE A 11 -7.54 -21.37 -7.88
CA ILE A 11 -8.97 -21.20 -8.19
C ILE A 11 -9.36 -22.03 -9.43
N LEU A 12 -8.51 -22.06 -10.45
CA LEU A 12 -8.74 -22.84 -11.67
C LEU A 12 -8.73 -24.36 -11.37
N LEU A 13 -7.83 -24.83 -10.50
CA LEU A 13 -7.74 -26.23 -10.08
C LEU A 13 -8.99 -26.68 -9.32
N LEU A 14 -9.51 -25.83 -8.42
CA LEU A 14 -10.73 -26.11 -7.66
C LEU A 14 -11.98 -26.18 -8.55
N LEU A 15 -12.09 -25.32 -9.56
CA LEU A 15 -13.19 -25.35 -10.54
C LEU A 15 -13.17 -26.63 -11.39
N LEU A 16 -12.00 -27.11 -11.80
CA LEU A 16 -11.86 -28.35 -12.58
C LEU A 16 -12.23 -29.60 -11.76
N ILE A 17 -11.88 -29.64 -10.47
CA ILE A 17 -12.26 -30.73 -9.57
C ILE A 17 -13.79 -30.77 -9.40
N LEU A 18 -14.44 -29.60 -9.26
CA LEU A 18 -15.89 -29.51 -9.11
C LEU A 18 -16.63 -30.00 -10.37
N ILE A 19 -16.14 -29.64 -11.56
CA ILE A 19 -16.72 -30.08 -12.85
C ILE A 19 -16.59 -31.60 -13.00
N GLY A 20 -15.44 -32.19 -12.63
CA GLY A 20 -15.22 -33.64 -12.70
C GLY A 20 -16.12 -34.46 -11.77
N ILE A 21 -16.49 -33.91 -10.61
CA ILE A 21 -17.41 -34.57 -9.68
C ILE A 21 -18.84 -34.56 -10.25
N THR A 22 -19.29 -33.44 -10.83
CA THR A 22 -20.64 -33.34 -11.39
C THR A 22 -20.88 -34.20 -12.64
N THR A 23 -19.86 -34.40 -13.49
CA THR A 23 -19.98 -35.25 -14.69
C THR A 23 -20.07 -36.74 -14.35
N ARG A 24 -19.45 -37.18 -13.25
CA ARG A 24 -19.49 -38.59 -12.82
C ARG A 24 -20.83 -39.01 -12.22
N VAL A 25 -21.57 -38.07 -11.63
CA VAL A 25 -22.93 -38.29 -11.10
C VAL A 25 -23.95 -38.45 -12.22
N ILE A 26 -23.76 -37.78 -13.37
CA ILE A 26 -24.69 -37.84 -14.51
C ILE A 26 -24.53 -39.15 -15.32
N LEU A 27 -23.34 -39.75 -15.34
CA LEU A 27 -23.05 -40.97 -16.12
C LEU A 27 -23.49 -42.29 -15.45
N LEU A 28 -23.91 -42.28 -14.19
CA LEU A 28 -24.29 -43.50 -13.46
C LEU A 28 -25.79 -43.83 -13.51
N ASN A 29 -26.60 -43.05 -14.25
CA ASN A 29 -28.07 -43.13 -14.17
C ASN A 29 -28.79 -43.53 -15.48
N THR A 30 -28.11 -44.23 -16.40
CA THR A 30 -28.77 -44.79 -17.60
C THR A 30 -28.64 -46.30 -17.67
N GLN A 31 -29.83 -46.91 -17.57
CA GLN A 31 -30.26 -48.31 -17.60
C GLN A 31 -29.55 -49.25 -18.58
N ASN A 32 -29.42 -50.51 -18.14
CA ASN A 32 -29.52 -51.69 -19.01
C ASN A 32 -30.96 -52.22 -18.90
N GLU A 33 -31.63 -52.36 -20.04
CA GLU A 33 -32.93 -53.00 -20.20
C GLU A 33 -32.78 -54.51 -20.48
N ASP A 34 -33.77 -55.23 -19.96
CA ASP A 34 -34.29 -56.58 -20.20
C ASP A 34 -33.68 -57.47 -21.30
N SER A 35 -33.39 -58.72 -20.91
CA SER A 35 -33.52 -59.88 -21.81
C SER A 35 -34.14 -61.07 -21.05
N ASN A 36 -35.44 -61.26 -21.22
CA ASN A 36 -36.08 -62.57 -21.10
C ASN A 36 -35.64 -63.42 -22.30
N ASP A 37 -34.91 -64.52 -22.07
CA ASP A 37 -35.19 -65.79 -22.76
C ASP A 37 -34.33 -66.94 -22.20
N ILE A 38 -35.02 -67.90 -21.59
CA ILE A 38 -34.62 -69.30 -21.30
C ILE A 38 -33.46 -69.50 -20.32
N PHE A 39 -33.78 -69.61 -19.02
CA PHE A 39 -32.83 -69.99 -17.97
C PHE A 39 -32.89 -71.49 -17.56
N LEU A 40 -33.97 -72.21 -17.91
CA LEU A 40 -34.12 -73.65 -17.67
C LEU A 40 -33.67 -74.47 -18.89
N THR A 41 -33.02 -75.61 -18.65
CA THR A 41 -32.67 -76.58 -19.70
C THR A 41 -33.91 -77.33 -20.18
N ASP A 42 -33.84 -77.94 -21.37
CA ASP A 42 -34.94 -78.76 -21.90
C ASP A 42 -35.24 -79.97 -21.00
N GLU A 43 -34.21 -80.53 -20.34
CA GLU A 43 -34.35 -81.61 -19.35
C GLU A 43 -35.13 -81.14 -18.12
N GLU A 44 -34.81 -79.96 -17.58
CA GLU A 44 -35.49 -79.37 -16.43
C GLU A 44 -36.95 -79.02 -16.73
N LYS A 45 -37.24 -78.50 -17.93
CA LYS A 45 -38.60 -78.21 -18.38
C LYS A 45 -39.43 -79.49 -18.50
N ALA A 46 -38.89 -80.52 -19.17
CA ALA A 46 -39.57 -81.80 -19.30
C ALA A 46 -39.82 -82.46 -17.94
N TRP A 47 -38.84 -82.34 -17.02
CA TRP A 47 -39.00 -82.83 -15.66
C TRP A 47 -40.11 -82.10 -14.90
N LEU A 48 -40.17 -80.76 -15.00
CA LEU A 48 -41.24 -79.96 -14.40
C LEU A 48 -42.62 -80.34 -14.95
N ASP A 49 -42.75 -80.53 -16.26
CA ASP A 49 -44.03 -80.89 -16.86
C ASP A 49 -44.57 -82.24 -16.36
N ASP A 50 -43.68 -83.19 -16.05
CA ASP A 50 -44.03 -84.52 -15.52
C ASP A 50 -44.31 -84.51 -13.98
N HIS A 51 -43.73 -83.56 -13.25
CA HIS A 51 -43.74 -83.56 -11.77
C HIS A 51 -44.46 -82.38 -11.12
N LYS A 52 -44.86 -81.32 -11.86
CA LYS A 52 -45.42 -80.08 -11.29
C LYS A 52 -46.63 -80.29 -10.38
N ASP A 53 -47.53 -81.19 -10.74
CA ASP A 53 -48.74 -81.48 -9.95
C ASP A 53 -48.45 -82.21 -8.62
N GLN A 54 -47.21 -82.66 -8.43
CA GLN A 54 -46.75 -83.36 -7.22
C GLN A 54 -45.94 -82.44 -6.29
N ILE A 55 -45.69 -81.18 -6.67
CA ILE A 55 -44.87 -80.25 -5.87
C ILE A 55 -45.70 -79.70 -4.71
N LYS A 56 -45.55 -80.32 -3.54
CA LYS A 56 -46.14 -79.88 -2.27
C LYS A 56 -45.07 -79.24 -1.38
N ILE A 57 -45.16 -77.94 -1.15
CA ILE A 57 -44.22 -77.23 -0.29
C ILE A 57 -44.93 -76.82 1.00
N GLY A 58 -44.40 -77.26 2.13
CA GLY A 58 -44.97 -76.92 3.44
C GLY A 58 -44.42 -75.60 3.99
N TYR A 59 -45.29 -74.85 4.67
CA TYR A 59 -44.97 -73.59 5.35
C TYR A 59 -45.59 -73.54 6.76
N THR A 60 -45.12 -72.62 7.59
CA THR A 60 -45.62 -72.42 8.97
C THR A 60 -46.42 -71.12 9.13
N ILE A 61 -47.23 -71.00 10.18
CA ILE A 61 -48.07 -69.79 10.41
C ILE A 61 -47.62 -68.96 11.61
N ASP A 62 -46.62 -69.41 12.35
CA ASP A 62 -46.18 -68.84 13.63
C ASP A 62 -44.84 -68.09 13.55
N TYR A 63 -44.41 -67.71 12.33
CA TYR A 63 -43.08 -67.17 12.07
C TYR A 63 -43.06 -65.79 11.35
N PRO A 64 -43.72 -64.74 11.88
CA PRO A 64 -43.68 -63.41 11.27
C PRO A 64 -42.31 -62.73 11.41
N PRO A 65 -41.85 -61.93 10.42
CA PRO A 65 -42.53 -61.59 9.16
C PRO A 65 -42.22 -62.56 8.00
N VAL A 66 -41.54 -63.67 8.28
CA VAL A 66 -41.10 -64.64 7.28
C VAL A 66 -42.29 -65.39 6.70
N GLU A 67 -43.11 -66.01 7.57
CA GLU A 67 -44.28 -66.82 7.23
C GLU A 67 -45.35 -66.71 8.31
N PHE A 68 -46.54 -66.23 7.95
CA PHE A 68 -47.69 -66.12 8.85
C PHE A 68 -48.99 -66.02 8.06
N LEU A 69 -50.12 -65.91 8.77
CA LEU A 69 -51.41 -65.62 8.15
C LEU A 69 -51.78 -64.14 8.29
N GLU A 70 -52.02 -63.47 7.17
CA GLU A 70 -52.61 -62.14 7.13
C GLU A 70 -54.05 -62.26 6.60
N ASN A 71 -55.04 -61.88 7.41
CA ASN A 71 -56.47 -62.04 7.07
C ASN A 71 -56.88 -63.46 6.65
N GLY A 72 -56.21 -64.49 7.21
CA GLY A 72 -56.48 -65.90 6.90
C GLY A 72 -55.84 -66.41 5.60
N GLN A 73 -54.99 -65.62 4.94
CA GLN A 73 -54.21 -66.03 3.77
C GLN A 73 -52.72 -66.11 4.09
N TYR A 74 -52.00 -66.99 3.41
CA TYR A 74 -50.55 -67.13 3.55
C TYR A 74 -49.83 -65.84 3.12
N ALA A 75 -49.06 -65.27 4.05
CA ALA A 75 -48.37 -64.00 3.89
C ALA A 75 -46.97 -64.05 4.52
N GLY A 76 -46.15 -63.05 4.17
CA GLY A 76 -44.79 -62.91 4.64
C GLY A 76 -43.77 -62.90 3.51
N ILE A 77 -42.50 -62.79 3.90
CA ILE A 77 -41.37 -62.73 2.97
C ILE A 77 -41.33 -63.98 2.08
N SER A 78 -41.44 -65.18 2.67
CA SER A 78 -41.44 -66.43 1.90
C SER A 78 -42.63 -66.51 0.94
N ALA A 79 -43.82 -66.05 1.34
CA ALA A 79 -44.99 -66.04 0.47
C ALA A 79 -44.74 -65.18 -0.79
N ASP A 80 -44.17 -63.98 -0.63
CA ASP A 80 -43.85 -63.11 -1.77
C ASP A 80 -42.74 -63.70 -2.66
N TYR A 81 -41.73 -64.36 -2.08
CA TYR A 81 -40.71 -65.07 -2.84
C TYR A 81 -41.29 -66.23 -3.66
N PHE A 82 -42.18 -67.03 -3.07
CA PHE A 82 -42.84 -68.14 -3.77
C PHE A 82 -43.78 -67.64 -4.87
N ASN A 83 -44.54 -66.56 -4.65
CA ASN A 83 -45.35 -65.92 -5.69
C ASN A 83 -44.49 -65.47 -6.90
N LEU A 84 -43.30 -64.91 -6.65
CA LEU A 84 -42.36 -64.58 -7.72
C LEU A 84 -41.79 -65.84 -8.38
N LEU A 85 -41.44 -66.86 -7.59
CA LEU A 85 -40.88 -68.10 -8.09
C LEU A 85 -41.85 -68.83 -9.04
N GLU A 86 -43.13 -68.93 -8.68
CA GLU A 86 -44.21 -69.44 -9.53
C GLU A 86 -44.30 -68.66 -10.85
N LYS A 87 -44.27 -67.32 -10.77
CA LYS A 87 -44.34 -66.45 -11.95
C LYS A 87 -43.11 -66.60 -12.86
N LYS A 88 -41.91 -66.77 -12.31
CA LYS A 88 -40.67 -66.92 -13.11
C LYS A 88 -40.54 -68.33 -13.71
N LEU A 89 -41.02 -69.35 -13.01
CA LEU A 89 -40.96 -70.75 -13.44
C LEU A 89 -42.17 -71.18 -14.29
N GLY A 90 -43.30 -70.46 -14.20
CA GLY A 90 -44.54 -70.80 -14.90
C GLY A 90 -45.22 -72.06 -14.37
N ILE A 91 -45.10 -72.32 -13.06
CA ILE A 91 -45.70 -73.49 -12.37
C ILE A 91 -46.62 -73.02 -11.24
N ASP A 92 -47.54 -73.91 -10.83
CA ASP A 92 -48.39 -73.74 -9.64
C ASP A 92 -47.84 -74.65 -8.53
N ILE A 93 -47.47 -74.08 -7.39
CA ILE A 93 -46.87 -74.82 -6.27
C ILE A 93 -47.94 -75.03 -5.20
N GLN A 94 -48.20 -76.29 -4.86
CA GLN A 94 -49.18 -76.59 -3.80
C GLN A 94 -48.59 -76.25 -2.43
N MET A 95 -48.98 -75.10 -1.87
CA MET A 95 -48.59 -74.67 -0.53
C MET A 95 -49.42 -75.40 0.55
N VAL A 96 -48.75 -76.07 1.51
CA VAL A 96 -49.39 -76.86 2.57
C VAL A 96 -49.12 -76.21 3.94
N GLN A 97 -50.18 -75.84 4.65
CA GLN A 97 -50.09 -75.16 5.95
C GLN A 97 -49.79 -76.13 7.09
N PHE A 98 -48.92 -75.70 8.02
CA PHE A 98 -48.67 -76.35 9.32
C PHE A 98 -48.69 -75.34 10.46
N ASP A 99 -49.08 -75.79 11.66
CA ASP A 99 -49.19 -74.91 12.83
C ASP A 99 -47.82 -74.55 13.43
N ASN A 100 -46.82 -75.41 13.27
CA ASN A 100 -45.46 -75.22 13.80
C ASN A 100 -44.43 -75.99 12.95
N PHE A 101 -43.16 -75.62 13.12
CA PHE A 101 -42.05 -76.17 12.34
C PHE A 101 -41.79 -77.66 12.59
N ASP A 102 -42.02 -78.17 13.80
CA ASP A 102 -41.78 -79.58 14.13
C ASP A 102 -42.76 -80.51 13.40
N GLU A 103 -44.03 -80.14 13.33
CA GLU A 103 -45.04 -80.90 12.57
C GLU A 103 -44.70 -80.92 11.07
N LEU A 104 -44.35 -79.75 10.53
CA LEU A 104 -43.90 -79.59 9.15
C LEU A 104 -42.69 -80.48 8.84
N MET A 105 -41.66 -80.45 9.71
CA MET A 105 -40.45 -81.26 9.56
C MET A 105 -40.76 -82.76 9.62
N ASN A 106 -41.63 -83.19 10.53
CA ASN A 106 -42.04 -84.59 10.64
C ASN A 106 -42.73 -85.11 9.37
N GLN A 107 -43.59 -84.31 8.72
CA GLN A 107 -44.21 -84.71 7.45
C GLN A 107 -43.23 -84.67 6.28
N ALA A 108 -42.32 -83.70 6.26
CA ALA A 108 -41.26 -83.63 5.26
C ALA A 108 -40.32 -84.85 5.35
N LEU A 109 -39.95 -85.30 6.56
CA LEU A 109 -39.13 -86.50 6.78
C LEU A 109 -39.82 -87.80 6.31
N LYS A 110 -41.15 -87.88 6.43
CA LYS A 110 -41.95 -88.99 5.88
C LYS A 110 -42.13 -88.93 4.36
N ARG A 111 -41.60 -87.89 3.70
CA ARG A 111 -41.74 -87.62 2.26
C ARG A 111 -43.19 -87.36 1.80
N GLU A 112 -44.05 -86.92 2.72
CA GLU A 112 -45.41 -86.46 2.39
C GLU A 112 -45.41 -85.07 1.73
N LEU A 113 -44.32 -84.32 1.92
CA LEU A 113 -44.03 -83.04 1.28
C LEU A 113 -42.82 -83.16 0.36
N THR A 114 -42.82 -82.35 -0.70
CA THR A 114 -41.72 -82.22 -1.66
C THR A 114 -40.63 -81.31 -1.11
N GLY A 115 -40.99 -80.32 -0.30
CA GLY A 115 -40.05 -79.42 0.35
C GLY A 115 -40.67 -78.55 1.44
N ILE A 116 -39.83 -77.70 2.02
CA ILE A 116 -40.13 -76.73 3.07
C ILE A 116 -39.68 -75.36 2.56
N THR A 117 -40.52 -74.35 2.75
CA THR A 117 -40.30 -72.97 2.31
C THR A 117 -39.06 -72.33 2.91
N ALA A 118 -38.94 -72.28 4.24
CA ALA A 118 -37.88 -71.59 4.97
C ALA A 118 -37.19 -72.53 5.96
N ALA A 119 -36.02 -73.05 5.59
CA ALA A 119 -35.20 -73.87 6.46
C ALA A 119 -33.72 -73.56 6.29
N THR A 120 -33.01 -73.39 7.42
CA THR A 120 -31.54 -73.27 7.40
C THR A 120 -30.90 -74.63 7.13
N LYS A 121 -29.86 -74.61 6.28
CA LYS A 121 -29.02 -75.77 5.98
C LYS A 121 -28.13 -76.11 7.18
N THR A 122 -28.37 -77.28 7.80
CA THR A 122 -27.50 -77.84 8.86
C THR A 122 -26.98 -79.22 8.46
N PRO A 123 -25.83 -79.68 8.99
CA PRO A 123 -25.29 -81.03 8.73
C PRO A 123 -26.31 -82.16 8.99
N GLN A 124 -27.19 -81.98 9.98
CA GLN A 124 -28.25 -82.91 10.36
C GLN A 124 -29.33 -82.96 9.27
N ARG A 125 -29.82 -81.79 8.84
CA ARG A 125 -30.91 -81.69 7.86
C ARG A 125 -30.46 -82.06 6.44
N SER A 126 -29.21 -81.80 6.07
CA SER A 126 -28.63 -82.20 4.77
C SER A 126 -28.57 -83.73 4.55
N ARG A 127 -28.84 -84.55 5.56
CA ARG A 127 -29.02 -86.01 5.40
C ARG A 127 -30.32 -86.38 4.67
N TYR A 128 -31.31 -85.49 4.70
CA TYR A 128 -32.66 -85.74 4.17
C TYR A 128 -33.07 -84.76 3.06
N PHE A 129 -32.47 -83.56 3.05
CA PHE A 129 -32.83 -82.48 2.13
C PHE A 129 -31.64 -81.92 1.36
N GLU A 130 -31.90 -81.52 0.12
CA GLU A 130 -31.09 -80.59 -0.66
C GLU A 130 -31.60 -79.16 -0.44
N PHE A 131 -30.72 -78.17 -0.43
CA PHE A 131 -31.05 -76.79 -0.11
C PHE A 131 -30.73 -75.85 -1.26
N THR A 132 -31.62 -74.90 -1.54
CA THR A 132 -31.32 -73.80 -2.46
C THR A 132 -30.27 -72.84 -1.87
N VAL A 133 -29.78 -71.91 -2.70
CA VAL A 133 -29.17 -70.69 -2.20
C VAL A 133 -30.16 -69.98 -1.26
N PRO A 134 -29.68 -69.37 -0.18
CA PRO A 134 -30.57 -68.68 0.74
C PRO A 134 -31.20 -67.48 0.04
N TYR A 135 -32.48 -67.28 0.32
CA TYR A 135 -33.26 -66.17 -0.24
C TYR A 135 -33.65 -65.15 0.84
N ILE A 136 -33.46 -65.50 2.12
CA ILE A 136 -33.55 -64.57 3.25
C ILE A 136 -32.29 -64.73 4.10
N TYR A 137 -31.61 -63.61 4.35
CA TYR A 137 -30.51 -63.50 5.31
C TYR A 137 -31.07 -62.89 6.59
N ASN A 138 -31.09 -63.65 7.67
CA ASN A 138 -31.74 -63.26 8.92
C ASN A 138 -30.81 -63.56 10.12
N PRO A 139 -29.83 -62.69 10.41
CA PRO A 139 -28.85 -62.97 11.45
C PRO A 139 -29.51 -63.09 12.83
N ASN A 140 -28.99 -64.02 13.65
CA ASN A 140 -29.39 -64.11 15.05
C ASN A 140 -28.77 -62.96 15.84
N VAL A 141 -29.59 -62.35 16.69
CA VAL A 141 -29.21 -61.26 17.58
C VAL A 141 -29.53 -61.62 19.02
N ILE A 142 -28.85 -60.95 19.95
CA ILE A 142 -29.18 -61.04 21.37
C ILE A 142 -30.07 -59.86 21.76
N ILE A 143 -31.25 -60.17 22.27
CA ILE A 143 -32.23 -59.19 22.77
C ILE A 143 -32.18 -59.15 24.29
N THR A 144 -32.08 -57.94 24.84
CA THR A 144 -32.11 -57.68 26.29
C THR A 144 -32.96 -56.44 26.59
N ARG A 145 -33.20 -56.13 27.87
CA ARG A 145 -33.82 -54.88 28.30
C ARG A 145 -32.83 -53.71 28.21
N LYS A 146 -33.31 -52.50 27.90
CA LYS A 146 -32.49 -51.26 27.76
C LYS A 146 -31.67 -50.89 29.00
N ASN A 147 -32.10 -51.31 30.19
CA ASN A 147 -31.41 -51.07 31.45
C ASN A 147 -30.28 -52.07 31.72
N PHE A 148 -30.00 -52.98 30.78
CA PHE A 148 -28.86 -53.87 30.81
C PHE A 148 -27.59 -53.05 30.52
N SER A 149 -26.78 -52.81 31.56
CA SER A 149 -25.77 -51.74 31.59
C SER A 149 -24.41 -52.06 30.94
N GLU A 150 -24.25 -53.21 30.30
CA GLU A 150 -22.98 -53.62 29.68
C GLU A 150 -23.16 -53.93 28.19
N GLU A 151 -22.18 -53.55 27.36
CA GLU A 151 -22.04 -54.04 25.99
C GLU A 151 -21.84 -55.56 26.03
N LEU A 152 -22.94 -56.27 25.78
CA LEU A 152 -23.02 -57.72 25.80
C LEU A 152 -22.53 -58.28 24.45
N THR A 153 -21.46 -59.07 24.48
CA THR A 153 -21.02 -59.88 23.35
C THR A 153 -21.46 -61.32 23.52
N PHE A 154 -21.52 -62.10 22.44
CA PHE A 154 -21.84 -63.52 22.49
C PHE A 154 -20.90 -64.29 23.44
N GLU A 155 -19.60 -64.00 23.39
CA GLU A 155 -18.60 -64.62 24.29
C GLU A 155 -18.85 -64.29 25.77
N LYS A 156 -19.29 -63.06 26.09
CA LYS A 156 -19.66 -62.70 27.47
C LYS A 156 -20.90 -63.44 27.91
N LEU A 157 -21.94 -63.47 27.07
CA LEU A 157 -23.18 -64.21 27.34
C LEU A 157 -22.89 -65.69 27.62
N ALA A 158 -22.02 -66.32 26.83
CA ALA A 158 -21.62 -67.71 27.00
C ALA A 158 -20.91 -68.03 28.35
N ASN A 159 -20.41 -67.01 29.04
CA ASN A 159 -19.66 -67.14 30.29
C ASN A 159 -20.39 -66.52 31.50
N THR A 160 -21.71 -66.34 31.41
CA THR A 160 -22.54 -65.71 32.46
C THR A 160 -23.59 -66.68 33.01
N SER A 161 -24.20 -66.34 34.16
CA SER A 161 -25.31 -67.08 34.78
C SER A 161 -26.69 -66.56 34.35
N MET A 162 -26.81 -65.98 33.16
CA MET A 162 -28.06 -65.39 32.67
C MET A 162 -29.09 -66.45 32.30
N ASP A 163 -30.38 -66.17 32.53
CA ASP A 163 -31.46 -67.00 31.99
C ASP A 163 -31.67 -66.65 30.50
N ILE A 164 -31.19 -67.53 29.62
CA ILE A 164 -31.19 -67.35 28.17
C ILE A 164 -32.32 -68.16 27.53
N LEU A 165 -33.14 -67.49 26.73
CA LEU A 165 -34.17 -68.11 25.91
C LEU A 165 -33.70 -68.32 24.47
N VAL A 166 -34.05 -69.46 23.90
CA VAL A 166 -33.96 -69.72 22.45
C VAL A 166 -35.26 -70.37 21.98
N VAL A 167 -35.56 -70.29 20.70
CA VAL A 167 -36.79 -70.88 20.16
C VAL A 167 -36.58 -72.37 19.86
N GLU A 168 -37.49 -73.22 20.33
CA GLU A 168 -37.48 -74.66 20.06
C GLU A 168 -37.57 -74.92 18.54
N GLY A 169 -36.83 -75.90 18.04
CA GLY A 169 -36.84 -76.28 16.62
C GLY A 169 -36.06 -75.36 15.67
N PHE A 170 -35.63 -74.19 16.13
CA PHE A 170 -34.80 -73.27 15.35
C PHE A 170 -33.36 -73.80 15.26
N ASP A 171 -32.70 -73.51 14.14
CA ASP A 171 -31.32 -73.90 13.84
C ASP A 171 -30.29 -73.39 14.86
N ILE A 172 -30.60 -72.29 15.57
CA ILE A 172 -29.79 -71.81 16.69
C ILE A 172 -29.57 -72.89 17.77
N VAL A 173 -30.54 -73.78 17.98
CA VAL A 173 -30.41 -74.90 18.95
C VAL A 173 -29.34 -75.89 18.49
N ASP A 174 -29.29 -76.21 17.19
CA ASP A 174 -28.25 -77.08 16.61
C ASP A 174 -26.88 -76.43 16.79
N PHE A 175 -26.75 -75.14 16.46
CA PHE A 175 -25.50 -74.37 16.58
C PHE A 175 -24.99 -74.32 18.03
N LEU A 176 -25.86 -73.99 19.00
CA LEU A 176 -25.46 -73.90 20.40
C LEU A 176 -25.02 -75.26 20.96
N ASN A 177 -25.68 -76.35 20.56
CA ASN A 177 -25.29 -77.69 21.00
C ASN A 177 -23.95 -78.16 20.43
N GLU A 178 -23.61 -77.76 19.21
CA GLU A 178 -22.34 -78.12 18.56
C GLU A 178 -21.17 -77.25 19.04
N GLU A 179 -21.34 -75.93 18.99
CA GLU A 179 -20.24 -74.97 19.20
C GLU A 179 -20.14 -74.51 20.67
N PHE A 180 -21.24 -74.53 21.42
CA PHE A 180 -21.30 -74.05 22.81
C PHE A 180 -21.99 -75.05 23.77
N PRO A 181 -21.56 -76.32 23.84
CA PRO A 181 -22.25 -77.38 24.61
C PRO A 181 -22.28 -77.17 26.13
N ARG A 182 -21.62 -76.12 26.64
CA ARG A 182 -21.62 -75.74 28.06
C ARG A 182 -22.56 -74.58 28.38
N LEU A 183 -23.14 -73.93 27.37
CA LEU A 183 -24.09 -72.84 27.57
C LEU A 183 -25.41 -73.42 28.09
N GLU A 184 -25.87 -72.93 29.24
CA GLU A 184 -27.21 -73.25 29.75
C GLU A 184 -28.22 -72.30 29.13
N TYR A 185 -29.27 -72.86 28.54
CA TYR A 185 -30.40 -72.13 27.98
C TYR A 185 -31.68 -72.96 28.14
N ARG A 186 -32.84 -72.32 28.02
CA ARG A 186 -34.14 -73.01 27.96
C ARG A 186 -34.91 -72.60 26.71
N THR A 187 -35.70 -73.53 26.20
CA THR A 187 -36.45 -73.33 24.95
C THR A 187 -37.82 -72.71 25.20
N VAL A 188 -38.29 -71.91 24.24
CA VAL A 188 -39.66 -71.42 24.15
C VAL A 188 -40.28 -71.87 22.82
N LYS A 189 -41.59 -72.08 22.80
CA LYS A 189 -42.30 -72.53 21.59
C LYS A 189 -42.61 -71.42 20.60
N SER A 190 -42.69 -70.18 21.05
CA SER A 190 -43.02 -69.02 20.20
C SER A 190 -41.97 -67.92 20.40
N PRO A 191 -41.43 -67.35 19.30
CA PRO A 191 -40.52 -66.20 19.39
C PRO A 191 -41.16 -65.02 20.15
N GLY A 192 -42.45 -64.76 19.91
CA GLY A 192 -43.19 -63.68 20.56
C GLY A 192 -43.35 -63.87 22.07
N ASP A 193 -43.56 -65.11 22.54
CA ASP A 193 -43.61 -65.41 23.97
C ASP A 193 -42.26 -65.15 24.63
N GLY A 194 -41.16 -65.60 24.00
CA GLY A 194 -39.80 -65.36 24.51
C GLY A 194 -39.47 -63.88 24.61
N ILE A 195 -39.83 -63.08 23.61
CA ILE A 195 -39.59 -61.63 23.61
C ILE A 195 -40.38 -60.94 24.73
N ARG A 196 -41.63 -61.35 24.97
CA ARG A 196 -42.43 -60.86 26.11
C ARG A 196 -41.80 -61.25 27.45
N MET A 197 -41.33 -62.48 27.60
CA MET A 197 -40.65 -62.92 28.83
C MET A 197 -39.42 -62.08 29.14
N VAL A 198 -38.59 -61.75 28.13
CA VAL A 198 -37.46 -60.81 28.32
C VAL A 198 -37.95 -59.40 28.64
N ALA A 199 -38.99 -58.91 27.97
CA ALA A 199 -39.54 -57.58 28.23
C ALA A 199 -40.09 -57.43 29.67
N PHE A 200 -40.72 -58.47 30.20
CA PHE A 200 -41.32 -58.47 31.55
C PHE A 200 -40.36 -58.83 32.69
N GLY A 201 -39.12 -59.24 32.38
CA GLY A 201 -38.15 -59.61 33.42
C GLY A 201 -38.14 -61.09 33.82
N GLU A 202 -38.85 -61.95 33.09
CA GLU A 202 -38.94 -63.39 33.37
C GLU A 202 -37.75 -64.19 32.83
N ALA A 203 -36.97 -63.60 31.91
CA ALA A 203 -35.68 -64.09 31.43
C ALA A 203 -34.74 -62.91 31.19
N ASP A 204 -33.43 -63.13 31.16
CA ASP A 204 -32.44 -62.04 31.04
C ASP A 204 -32.16 -61.67 29.58
N ALA A 205 -32.07 -62.67 28.72
CA ALA A 205 -31.75 -62.50 27.31
C ALA A 205 -32.48 -63.52 26.44
N MET A 206 -32.64 -63.19 25.17
CA MET A 206 -33.10 -64.14 24.16
C MET A 206 -32.20 -64.05 22.94
N ILE A 207 -31.84 -65.22 22.39
CA ILE A 207 -31.18 -65.33 21.09
C ILE A 207 -32.25 -65.65 20.05
N VAL A 208 -32.45 -64.75 19.10
CA VAL A 208 -33.49 -64.85 18.08
C VAL A 208 -33.09 -64.03 16.86
N GLU A 209 -33.61 -64.34 15.69
CA GLU A 209 -33.29 -63.62 14.47
C GLU A 209 -33.85 -62.19 14.45
N ILE A 210 -33.10 -61.27 13.83
CA ILE A 210 -33.38 -59.83 13.90
C ILE A 210 -34.73 -59.44 13.30
N MET A 211 -35.16 -60.06 12.19
CA MET A 211 -36.45 -59.75 11.56
C MET A 211 -37.60 -60.19 12.46
N THR A 212 -37.48 -61.39 13.04
CA THR A 212 -38.46 -61.97 13.98
C THR A 212 -38.55 -61.14 15.27
N ALA A 213 -37.39 -60.72 15.80
CA ALA A 213 -37.33 -59.81 16.96
C ALA A 213 -38.03 -58.48 16.67
N THR A 214 -37.67 -57.84 15.57
CA THR A 214 -38.19 -56.52 15.20
C THR A 214 -39.71 -56.58 14.99
N ALA A 215 -40.20 -57.56 14.23
CA ALA A 215 -41.63 -57.73 13.99
C ALA A 215 -42.43 -57.96 15.28
N ALA A 216 -41.93 -58.79 16.21
CA ALA A 216 -42.58 -59.01 17.49
C ALA A 216 -42.55 -57.78 18.41
N ILE A 217 -41.40 -57.07 18.45
CA ILE A 217 -41.24 -55.82 19.22
C ILE A 217 -42.22 -54.75 18.72
N GLU A 218 -42.35 -54.58 17.40
CA GLU A 218 -43.27 -53.62 16.77
C GLU A 218 -44.73 -54.01 17.00
N ARG A 219 -45.10 -55.26 16.69
CA ARG A 219 -46.48 -55.76 16.85
C ARG A 219 -46.99 -55.58 18.28
N ASP A 220 -46.14 -55.89 19.26
CA ASP A 220 -46.49 -55.85 20.68
C ASP A 220 -46.21 -54.47 21.32
N ASN A 221 -45.71 -53.48 20.56
CA ASN A 221 -45.34 -52.13 21.01
C ASN A 221 -44.35 -52.11 22.20
N ILE A 222 -43.35 -53.00 22.18
CA ILE A 222 -42.39 -53.17 23.27
C ILE A 222 -41.27 -52.12 23.16
N SER A 223 -41.24 -51.12 24.04
CA SER A 223 -40.27 -50.02 23.97
C SER A 223 -39.04 -50.19 24.86
N ASN A 224 -39.01 -51.20 25.73
CA ASN A 224 -37.99 -51.38 26.76
C ASN A 224 -36.91 -52.40 26.38
N LEU A 225 -36.92 -52.94 25.17
CA LEU A 225 -35.88 -53.86 24.66
C LEU A 225 -34.85 -53.14 23.78
N ILE A 226 -33.66 -53.72 23.68
CA ILE A 226 -32.57 -53.31 22.79
C ILE A 226 -31.98 -54.54 22.09
N VAL A 227 -31.60 -54.35 20.82
CA VAL A 227 -30.80 -55.30 20.04
C VAL A 227 -29.33 -54.99 20.35
N ASN A 228 -28.60 -55.88 21.01
CA ASN A 228 -27.21 -55.61 21.44
C ASN A 228 -26.20 -55.84 20.30
N VAL A 229 -26.01 -57.09 19.87
CA VAL A 229 -24.98 -57.48 18.88
C VAL A 229 -25.44 -58.72 18.11
N GLU A 230 -24.97 -58.85 16.86
CA GLU A 230 -25.08 -60.05 16.03
C GLU A 230 -24.30 -61.22 16.66
N THR A 231 -24.93 -62.39 16.71
CA THR A 231 -24.22 -63.63 17.05
C THR A 231 -23.27 -64.00 15.89
N PRO A 232 -22.20 -64.78 16.12
CA PRO A 232 -21.31 -65.24 15.04
C PRO A 232 -22.01 -66.19 14.04
N TYR A 233 -23.28 -66.51 14.26
CA TYR A 233 -24.08 -67.41 13.46
C TYR A 233 -25.19 -66.67 12.71
N GLU A 234 -25.15 -66.74 11.39
CA GLU A 234 -26.17 -66.15 10.52
C GLU A 234 -27.16 -67.22 10.07
N SER A 235 -28.43 -67.08 10.46
CA SER A 235 -29.50 -67.94 9.92
C SER A 235 -29.80 -67.50 8.50
N SER A 236 -29.49 -68.38 7.56
CA SER A 236 -29.71 -68.19 6.12
C SER A 236 -30.83 -69.14 5.68
N LEU A 237 -32.02 -68.61 5.42
CA LEU A 237 -33.19 -69.41 5.10
C LEU A 237 -33.18 -69.77 3.61
N SER A 238 -33.22 -71.08 3.35
CA SER A 238 -33.28 -71.68 2.02
C SER A 238 -34.56 -72.49 1.86
N ILE A 239 -34.90 -72.82 0.62
CA ILE A 239 -35.92 -73.83 0.34
C ILE A 239 -35.25 -75.20 0.51
N ALA A 240 -35.78 -76.03 1.40
CA ALA A 240 -35.32 -77.40 1.61
C ALA A 240 -36.17 -78.36 0.79
N ILE A 241 -35.56 -79.16 -0.08
CA ILE A 241 -36.23 -80.07 -1.00
C ILE A 241 -35.78 -81.48 -0.69
N ARG A 242 -36.69 -82.45 -0.79
CA ARG A 242 -36.38 -83.88 -0.61
C ARG A 242 -35.14 -84.26 -1.44
N ASN A 243 -34.13 -84.84 -0.80
CA ASN A 243 -32.81 -85.05 -1.45
C ASN A 243 -32.79 -86.07 -2.62
N ASP A 244 -33.88 -86.80 -2.83
CA ASP A 244 -34.08 -87.67 -3.98
C ASP A 244 -34.66 -86.94 -5.20
N TRP A 245 -35.01 -85.64 -5.08
CA TRP A 245 -35.38 -84.74 -6.20
C TRP A 245 -34.39 -83.58 -6.37
N PRO A 246 -33.09 -83.85 -6.64
CA PRO A 246 -32.07 -82.81 -6.75
C PRO A 246 -32.30 -81.84 -7.93
N ILE A 247 -32.95 -82.31 -9.00
CA ILE A 247 -33.26 -81.47 -10.18
C ILE A 247 -34.23 -80.33 -9.83
N LEU A 248 -35.20 -80.58 -8.93
CA LEU A 248 -36.10 -79.53 -8.46
C LEU A 248 -35.35 -78.43 -7.70
N CYS A 249 -34.33 -78.81 -6.92
CA CYS A 249 -33.47 -77.85 -6.23
C CYS A 249 -32.68 -76.97 -7.22
N GLN A 250 -32.18 -77.55 -8.32
CA GLN A 250 -31.52 -76.79 -9.38
C GLN A 250 -32.47 -75.83 -10.08
N ILE A 251 -33.69 -76.27 -10.37
CA ILE A 251 -34.75 -75.43 -10.95
C ILE A 251 -35.08 -74.25 -10.05
N PHE A 252 -35.32 -74.48 -8.75
CA PHE A 252 -35.63 -73.42 -7.80
C PHE A 252 -34.47 -72.43 -7.64
N ASN A 253 -33.22 -72.90 -7.61
CA ASN A 253 -32.06 -72.02 -7.62
C ASN A 253 -32.02 -71.10 -8.84
N LYS A 254 -32.32 -71.63 -10.03
CA LYS A 254 -32.36 -70.82 -11.24
C LYS A 254 -33.54 -69.85 -11.26
N GLY A 255 -34.69 -70.24 -10.71
CA GLY A 255 -35.84 -69.37 -10.52
C GLY A 255 -35.55 -68.22 -9.55
N LEU A 256 -34.93 -68.50 -8.41
CA LEU A 256 -34.47 -67.50 -7.45
C LEU A 256 -33.45 -66.53 -8.07
N ALA A 257 -32.59 -67.00 -8.97
CA ALA A 257 -31.64 -66.16 -9.70
C ALA A 257 -32.31 -65.16 -10.67
N GLN A 258 -33.56 -65.39 -11.08
CA GLN A 258 -34.33 -64.45 -11.90
C GLN A 258 -35.04 -63.36 -11.10
N ILE A 259 -35.03 -63.44 -9.76
CA ILE A 259 -35.61 -62.41 -8.91
C ILE A 259 -34.61 -61.25 -8.82
N THR A 260 -34.99 -60.11 -9.41
CA THR A 260 -34.15 -58.93 -9.56
C THR A 260 -33.85 -58.25 -8.22
N ARG A 261 -32.78 -57.45 -8.17
CA ARG A 261 -32.46 -56.65 -6.99
C ARG A 261 -33.60 -55.70 -6.58
N GLN A 262 -34.35 -55.18 -7.55
CA GLN A 262 -35.50 -54.31 -7.28
C GLN A 262 -36.68 -55.09 -6.67
N GLU A 263 -36.97 -56.29 -7.17
CA GLU A 263 -38.00 -57.18 -6.58
C GLU A 263 -37.61 -57.60 -5.15
N LYS A 264 -36.35 -57.98 -4.91
CA LYS A 264 -35.84 -58.29 -3.55
C LYS A 264 -35.99 -57.09 -2.62
N LYS A 265 -35.56 -55.90 -3.06
CA LYS A 265 -35.68 -54.66 -2.27
C LYS A 265 -37.14 -54.30 -1.99
N ALA A 266 -38.07 -54.57 -2.91
CA ALA A 266 -39.49 -54.33 -2.71
C ALA A 266 -40.10 -55.26 -1.65
N ILE A 267 -39.71 -56.54 -1.63
CA ILE A 267 -40.10 -57.49 -0.57
C ILE A 267 -39.52 -57.04 0.79
N GLU A 268 -38.23 -56.68 0.82
CA GLU A 268 -37.59 -56.17 2.05
C GLU A 268 -38.29 -54.90 2.57
N GLN A 269 -38.59 -53.92 1.72
CA GLN A 269 -39.27 -52.68 2.12
C GLN A 269 -40.71 -52.91 2.59
N LYS A 270 -41.39 -53.94 2.07
CA LYS A 270 -42.76 -54.28 2.46
C LYS A 270 -42.83 -54.90 3.85
N TRP A 271 -41.87 -55.76 4.19
CA TRP A 271 -41.92 -56.57 5.42
C TRP A 271 -40.95 -56.16 6.52
N VAL A 272 -39.91 -55.39 6.21
CA VAL A 272 -38.89 -54.94 7.17
C VAL A 272 -38.99 -53.42 7.34
N ALA A 273 -39.80 -52.99 8.31
CA ALA A 273 -39.92 -51.59 8.69
C ALA A 273 -38.71 -51.19 9.55
N LEU A 274 -37.59 -50.76 8.94
CA LEU A 274 -36.54 -49.88 9.51
C LEU A 274 -35.29 -49.89 8.62
N GLN A 275 -35.30 -49.09 7.56
CA GLN A 275 -34.07 -48.48 7.03
C GLN A 275 -34.35 -47.00 6.80
N GLN A 276 -33.78 -46.12 7.63
CA GLN A 276 -33.78 -44.68 7.34
C GLN A 276 -32.99 -44.46 6.04
N GLU A 277 -33.60 -43.86 5.01
CA GLU A 277 -32.85 -43.42 3.85
C GLU A 277 -31.88 -42.30 4.26
N SER A 278 -30.60 -42.50 3.95
CA SER A 278 -29.54 -41.54 4.25
C SER A 278 -29.77 -40.20 3.54
N ILE A 279 -29.66 -39.10 4.30
CA ILE A 279 -29.80 -37.72 3.82
C ILE A 279 -28.87 -37.37 2.64
N PHE A 280 -27.79 -38.14 2.44
CA PHE A 280 -26.82 -37.93 1.36
C PHE A 280 -27.36 -38.33 -0.03
N TYR A 281 -28.46 -39.09 -0.11
CA TYR A 281 -29.12 -39.44 -1.37
C TYR A 281 -30.14 -38.39 -1.83
N ASN A 282 -30.44 -37.38 -1.01
CA ASN A 282 -31.33 -36.29 -1.38
C ASN A 282 -30.58 -35.24 -2.23
N SER A 283 -31.06 -34.99 -3.46
CA SER A 283 -30.46 -34.01 -4.38
C SER A 283 -30.47 -32.58 -3.82
N TYR A 284 -31.44 -32.22 -3.00
CA TYR A 284 -31.53 -30.89 -2.36
C TYR A 284 -30.38 -30.65 -1.36
N PHE A 285 -29.86 -31.71 -0.72
CA PHE A 285 -28.70 -31.60 0.18
C PHE A 285 -27.47 -31.09 -0.59
N TRP A 286 -27.17 -31.69 -1.74
CA TRP A 286 -26.03 -31.29 -2.56
C TRP A 286 -26.20 -29.91 -3.21
N VAL A 287 -27.42 -29.53 -3.56
CA VAL A 287 -27.72 -28.15 -3.99
C VAL A 287 -27.45 -27.14 -2.87
N GLY A 288 -27.82 -27.46 -1.63
CA GLY A 288 -27.53 -26.63 -0.46
C GLY A 288 -26.02 -26.48 -0.20
N VAL A 289 -25.27 -27.58 -0.30
CA VAL A 289 -23.81 -27.56 -0.17
C VAL A 289 -23.18 -26.68 -1.26
N LEU A 290 -23.60 -26.82 -2.51
CA LEU A 290 -23.10 -25.99 -3.62
C LEU A 290 -23.40 -24.50 -3.40
N ALA A 291 -24.62 -24.16 -2.99
CA ALA A 291 -25.01 -22.78 -2.70
C ALA A 291 -24.15 -22.18 -1.57
N PHE A 292 -23.89 -22.93 -0.51
CA PHE A 292 -23.03 -22.51 0.59
C PHE A 292 -21.59 -22.24 0.13
N VAL A 293 -21.03 -23.13 -0.71
CA VAL A 293 -19.68 -22.95 -1.28
C VAL A 293 -19.60 -21.70 -2.16
N LEU A 294 -20.63 -21.44 -2.99
CA LEU A 294 -20.67 -20.25 -3.85
C LEU A 294 -20.76 -18.95 -3.04
N ILE A 295 -21.53 -18.93 -1.95
CA ILE A 295 -21.60 -17.78 -1.03
C ILE A 295 -20.23 -17.53 -0.39
N LEU A 296 -19.57 -18.57 0.11
CA LEU A 296 -18.21 -18.46 0.67
C LEU A 296 -17.21 -17.90 -0.34
N LEU A 297 -17.24 -18.38 -1.58
CA LEU A 297 -16.38 -17.86 -2.65
C LEU A 297 -16.67 -16.38 -2.95
N GLY A 298 -17.94 -15.98 -3.00
CA GLY A 298 -18.35 -14.58 -3.18
C GLY A 298 -17.79 -13.67 -2.08
N VAL A 299 -17.89 -14.09 -0.81
CA VAL A 299 -17.33 -13.35 0.34
C VAL A 299 -15.81 -13.21 0.22
N ILE A 300 -15.09 -14.28 -0.16
CA ILE A 300 -13.64 -14.24 -0.35
C ILE A 300 -13.23 -13.27 -1.46
N VAL A 301 -13.99 -13.22 -2.56
CA VAL A 301 -13.74 -12.29 -3.68
C VAL A 301 -13.95 -10.84 -3.21
N ILE A 302 -15.03 -10.56 -2.48
CA ILE A 302 -15.32 -9.22 -1.94
C ILE A 302 -14.20 -8.77 -1.00
N ILE A 303 -13.80 -9.63 -0.05
CA ILE A 303 -12.70 -9.32 0.88
C ILE A 303 -11.38 -9.10 0.12
N SER A 304 -11.11 -9.91 -0.90
CA SER A 304 -9.88 -9.75 -1.71
C SER A 304 -9.88 -8.46 -2.51
N ALA A 305 -11.01 -8.08 -3.11
CA ALA A 305 -11.17 -6.82 -3.84
C ALA A 305 -11.05 -5.61 -2.89
N TRP A 306 -11.67 -5.69 -1.73
CA TRP A 306 -11.57 -4.64 -0.70
C TRP A 306 -10.13 -4.49 -0.21
N ASN A 307 -9.43 -5.58 0.10
CA ASN A 307 -8.02 -5.53 0.51
C ASN A 307 -7.11 -4.95 -0.59
N ALA A 308 -7.36 -5.26 -1.86
CA ALA A 308 -6.60 -4.68 -2.96
C ALA A 308 -6.83 -3.17 -3.08
N SER A 309 -8.09 -2.73 -2.99
CA SER A 309 -8.44 -1.31 -3.00
C SER A 309 -7.85 -0.56 -1.80
N LEU A 310 -7.92 -1.15 -0.60
CA LEU A 310 -7.35 -0.58 0.62
C LEU A 310 -5.82 -0.41 0.48
N LYS A 311 -5.13 -1.40 -0.09
CA LYS A 311 -3.69 -1.32 -0.33
C LYS A 311 -3.35 -0.14 -1.24
N SER A 312 -4.06 0.02 -2.36
CA SER A 312 -3.82 1.15 -3.26
C SER A 312 -4.07 2.51 -2.59
N ALA A 313 -5.13 2.63 -1.77
CA ALA A 313 -5.41 3.86 -1.04
C ALA A 313 -4.33 4.19 0.00
N VAL A 314 -3.79 3.16 0.68
CA VAL A 314 -2.67 3.33 1.63
C VAL A 314 -1.40 3.75 0.89
N ASP A 315 -1.08 3.12 -0.24
CA ASP A 315 0.10 3.46 -1.04
C ASP A 315 0.04 4.93 -1.52
N GLU A 316 -1.12 5.36 -2.02
CA GLU A 316 -1.35 6.75 -2.45
C GLU A 316 -1.18 7.75 -1.29
N LYS A 317 -1.82 7.48 -0.13
CA LYS A 317 -1.72 8.35 1.04
C LYS A 317 -0.29 8.40 1.59
N THR A 318 0.44 7.29 1.53
CA THR A 318 1.85 7.23 1.94
C THR A 318 2.71 8.12 1.05
N GLN A 319 2.53 8.06 -0.27
CA GLN A 319 3.25 8.93 -1.21
C GLN A 319 2.92 10.41 -0.98
N GLU A 320 1.65 10.75 -0.72
CA GLU A 320 1.22 12.11 -0.41
C GLU A 320 1.86 12.64 0.88
N ILE A 321 1.91 11.82 1.94
CA ILE A 321 2.56 12.16 3.21
C ILE A 321 4.06 12.33 3.01
N GLU A 322 4.72 11.45 2.26
CA GLU A 322 6.15 11.57 1.97
C GLU A 322 6.47 12.84 1.19
N LYS A 323 5.66 13.17 0.17
CA LYS A 323 5.79 14.41 -0.59
C LYS A 323 5.59 15.63 0.31
N SER A 324 4.51 15.65 1.09
CA SER A 324 4.21 16.75 2.02
C SER A 324 5.29 16.91 3.08
N LYS A 325 5.86 15.81 3.59
CA LYS A 325 6.97 15.83 4.53
C LYS A 325 8.23 16.41 3.89
N LYS A 326 8.57 16.03 2.65
CA LYS A 326 9.71 16.61 1.91
C LYS A 326 9.53 18.10 1.68
N GLU A 327 8.34 18.54 1.26
CA GLU A 327 8.03 19.96 1.08
C GLU A 327 8.12 20.74 2.40
N LEU A 328 7.60 20.16 3.49
CA LEU A 328 7.69 20.76 4.82
C LEU A 328 9.15 20.87 5.28
N MET A 329 9.95 19.81 5.13
CA MET A 329 11.38 19.83 5.46
C MET A 329 12.14 20.86 4.63
N TYR A 330 11.87 20.95 3.33
CA TYR A 330 12.49 21.95 2.47
C TYR A 330 12.20 23.37 2.97
N LYS A 331 10.92 23.69 3.25
CA LYS A 331 10.52 25.00 3.80
C LYS A 331 11.06 25.26 5.21
N THR A 332 11.21 24.22 6.02
CA THR A 332 11.66 24.35 7.42
C THR A 332 13.17 24.55 7.52
N TYR A 333 13.94 23.97 6.60
CA TYR A 333 15.41 23.89 6.69
C TYR A 333 16.16 24.70 5.66
N ARG A 334 15.48 25.30 4.68
CA ARG A 334 16.10 26.19 3.68
C ARG A 334 15.77 27.65 3.98
N ASP A 335 16.69 28.54 3.62
CA ASP A 335 16.45 29.97 3.54
C ASP A 335 15.60 30.27 2.30
N GLU A 336 14.52 31.04 2.46
CA GLU A 336 13.56 31.30 1.38
C GLU A 336 14.15 32.11 0.22
N LEU A 337 15.14 32.96 0.52
CA LEU A 337 15.73 33.85 -0.48
C LEU A 337 16.85 33.15 -1.26
N THR A 338 17.81 32.53 -0.57
CA THR A 338 19.02 32.01 -1.20
C THR A 338 18.94 30.53 -1.56
N GLY A 339 17.97 29.80 -1.01
CA GLY A 339 17.87 28.35 -1.16
C GLY A 339 18.98 27.57 -0.45
N LEU A 340 19.89 28.22 0.31
CA LEU A 340 20.83 27.56 1.20
C LEU A 340 20.10 26.93 2.39
N TYR A 341 20.78 26.12 3.19
CA TYR A 341 20.19 25.70 4.48
C TYR A 341 20.10 26.88 5.45
N ASN A 342 19.22 26.82 6.43
CA ASN A 342 19.06 27.89 7.42
C ASN A 342 19.77 27.55 8.74
N ARG A 343 19.79 28.51 9.65
CA ARG A 343 20.38 28.37 11.00
C ARG A 343 19.87 27.16 11.78
N THR A 344 18.58 26.83 11.67
CA THR A 344 17.97 25.69 12.37
C THR A 344 18.56 24.38 11.87
N TYR A 345 18.69 24.21 10.55
CA TYR A 345 19.30 23.02 9.97
C TYR A 345 20.78 22.90 10.33
N MET A 346 21.52 24.01 10.31
CA MET A 346 22.93 24.03 10.70
C MET A 346 23.11 23.45 12.11
N ALA A 347 22.31 23.89 13.09
CA ALA A 347 22.39 23.38 14.46
C ALA A 347 22.12 21.87 14.54
N GLU A 348 21.13 21.35 13.79
CA GLU A 348 20.81 19.91 13.79
C GLU A 348 21.86 19.03 13.10
N VAL A 349 22.48 19.54 12.04
CA VAL A 349 23.47 18.80 11.24
C VAL A 349 24.85 18.89 11.85
N LEU A 350 25.16 19.99 12.53
CA LEU A 350 26.44 20.18 13.19
C LEU A 350 26.77 19.03 14.16
N ASP A 351 25.82 18.63 15.01
CA ASP A 351 25.99 17.53 15.95
C ASP A 351 26.27 16.19 15.25
N LYS A 352 25.79 16.03 14.01
CA LYS A 352 25.99 14.81 13.21
C LYS A 352 27.29 14.82 12.42
N LEU A 353 27.77 16.00 12.03
CA LEU A 353 28.97 16.15 11.21
C LEU A 353 30.23 16.34 12.06
N ASN A 354 30.11 16.92 13.25
CA ASN A 354 31.23 17.09 14.17
C ASN A 354 31.51 15.79 14.93
N THR A 355 32.09 14.80 14.23
CA THR A 355 32.44 13.47 14.74
C THR A 355 33.88 13.13 14.37
N GLU A 356 34.53 12.22 15.10
CA GLU A 356 35.92 11.82 14.82
C GLU A 356 36.14 11.35 13.37
N ASP A 357 35.17 10.62 12.80
CA ASP A 357 35.21 10.13 11.41
C ASP A 357 35.23 11.25 10.35
N ASN A 358 34.80 12.47 10.72
CA ASN A 358 34.71 13.62 9.83
C ASN A 358 35.89 14.60 10.03
N LEU A 359 36.91 14.24 10.80
CA LEU A 359 38.13 15.02 10.92
C LEU A 359 39.08 14.79 9.72
N PRO A 360 39.87 15.79 9.30
CA PRO A 360 39.83 17.19 9.74
C PRO A 360 38.49 17.86 9.41
N PHE A 361 37.97 18.68 10.33
CA PHE A 361 36.69 19.36 10.16
C PHE A 361 36.92 20.85 10.01
N SER A 362 36.55 21.42 8.86
CA SER A 362 36.74 22.83 8.56
C SER A 362 35.42 23.59 8.56
N ILE A 363 35.45 24.86 8.97
CA ILE A 363 34.34 25.80 8.83
C ILE A 363 34.84 27.00 8.04
N LEU A 364 34.01 27.49 7.12
CA LEU A 364 34.19 28.76 6.44
C LEU A 364 33.03 29.68 6.79
N LEU A 365 33.35 30.90 7.23
CA LEU A 365 32.41 32.00 7.40
C LEU A 365 32.57 32.99 6.26
N ALA A 366 31.43 33.46 5.77
CA ALA A 366 31.31 34.44 4.71
C ALA A 366 30.35 35.55 5.16
N ASP A 367 30.78 36.80 5.02
CA ASP A 367 29.97 37.98 5.26
C ASP A 367 29.97 38.84 4.00
N LEU A 368 28.77 39.19 3.52
CA LEU A 368 28.64 40.04 2.33
C LEU A 368 29.02 41.49 2.63
N ASN A 369 30.00 41.99 1.89
CA ASN A 369 30.43 43.37 2.01
C ASN A 369 29.41 44.31 1.35
N SER A 370 29.17 45.47 1.98
CA SER A 370 28.40 46.59 1.42
C SER A 370 26.90 46.35 1.12
N LEU A 371 26.30 45.25 1.59
CA LEU A 371 24.88 44.93 1.36
C LEU A 371 23.94 46.09 1.75
N LYS A 372 24.19 46.75 2.88
CA LYS A 372 23.38 47.88 3.35
C LYS A 372 23.40 49.07 2.37
N ILE A 373 24.58 49.41 1.87
CA ILE A 373 24.75 50.54 0.94
C ILE A 373 24.11 50.20 -0.40
N THR A 374 24.27 48.95 -0.87
CA THR A 374 23.56 48.44 -2.05
C THR A 374 22.05 48.60 -1.90
N ASN A 375 21.48 48.20 -0.76
CA ASN A 375 20.06 48.34 -0.48
C ASN A 375 19.60 49.81 -0.41
N ASP A 376 20.39 50.67 0.22
CA ASP A 376 20.07 52.10 0.34
C ASP A 376 20.06 52.82 -1.02
N ILE A 377 20.84 52.34 -2.00
CA ILE A 377 20.96 52.93 -3.33
C ILE A 377 20.00 52.28 -4.32
N PHE A 378 20.12 50.97 -4.53
CA PHE A 378 19.41 50.24 -5.59
C PHE A 378 18.15 49.51 -5.10
N GLY A 379 17.83 49.63 -3.81
CA GLY A 379 16.70 48.96 -3.18
C GLY A 379 17.00 47.51 -2.76
N HIS A 380 16.12 46.96 -1.90
CA HIS A 380 16.27 45.61 -1.36
C HIS A 380 16.35 44.52 -2.43
N GLY A 381 15.64 44.67 -3.55
CA GLY A 381 15.69 43.69 -4.64
C GLY A 381 17.08 43.52 -5.27
N MET A 382 17.94 44.55 -5.22
CA MET A 382 19.34 44.42 -5.65
C MET A 382 20.17 43.67 -4.60
N GLY A 383 20.02 43.99 -3.32
CA GLY A 383 20.72 43.26 -2.26
C GLY A 383 20.30 41.79 -2.20
N ASP A 384 19.04 41.50 -2.48
CA ASP A 384 18.53 40.14 -2.61
C ASP A 384 19.22 39.38 -3.74
N ARG A 385 19.40 40.00 -4.92
CA ARG A 385 20.19 39.40 -6.02
C ARG A 385 21.64 39.17 -5.63
N MET A 386 22.26 40.12 -4.94
CA MET A 386 23.64 39.99 -4.46
C MET A 386 23.78 38.80 -3.49
N LEU A 387 22.83 38.63 -2.57
CA LEU A 387 22.76 37.50 -1.63
C LEU A 387 22.59 36.16 -2.36
N ILE A 388 21.70 36.10 -3.35
CA ILE A 388 21.49 34.92 -4.19
C ILE A 388 22.79 34.59 -4.93
N ARG A 389 23.43 35.56 -5.57
CA ARG A 389 24.64 35.33 -6.35
C ARG A 389 25.81 34.85 -5.51
N VAL A 390 26.04 35.43 -4.32
CA VAL A 390 27.06 34.90 -3.40
C VAL A 390 26.75 33.47 -2.97
N SER A 391 25.48 33.17 -2.72
CA SER A 391 25.05 31.83 -2.32
C SER A 391 25.24 30.79 -3.43
N GLU A 392 24.99 31.17 -4.69
CA GLU A 392 25.30 30.36 -5.87
C GLU A 392 26.79 30.13 -6.01
N ILE A 393 27.60 31.19 -5.94
CA ILE A 393 29.07 31.10 -6.03
C ILE A 393 29.62 30.16 -4.95
N ILE A 394 29.14 30.28 -3.70
CA ILE A 394 29.53 29.37 -2.62
C ILE A 394 29.13 27.93 -2.98
N SER A 395 27.89 27.71 -3.42
CA SER A 395 27.38 26.37 -3.76
C SER A 395 28.12 25.72 -4.93
N GLU A 396 28.55 26.49 -5.92
CA GLU A 396 29.31 26.03 -7.09
C GLU A 396 30.76 25.64 -6.76
N ASN A 397 31.31 26.13 -5.64
CA ASN A 397 32.72 25.98 -5.28
C ASN A 397 32.99 25.05 -4.08
N ILE A 398 31.93 24.48 -3.48
CA ILE A 398 32.04 23.52 -2.37
C ILE A 398 31.82 22.06 -2.85
N LYS A 399 32.26 21.08 -2.05
CA LYS A 399 32.08 19.65 -2.36
C LYS A 399 30.65 19.19 -1.99
N ASP A 400 30.18 18.08 -2.57
CA ASP A 400 28.84 17.52 -2.32
C ASP A 400 28.58 17.16 -0.84
N ASN A 401 29.62 16.83 -0.08
CA ASN A 401 29.54 16.52 1.35
C ASN A 401 29.63 17.77 2.25
N HIS A 402 29.78 18.97 1.68
CA HIS A 402 29.77 20.23 2.41
C HIS A 402 28.36 20.77 2.59
N VAL A 403 28.13 21.55 3.64
CA VAL A 403 26.82 22.11 3.95
C VAL A 403 26.91 23.62 4.11
N ALA A 404 26.39 24.36 3.12
CA ALA A 404 26.26 25.81 3.17
C ALA A 404 24.93 26.23 3.82
N CYS A 405 25.03 27.09 4.83
CA CYS A 405 23.91 27.59 5.63
C CYS A 405 23.94 29.11 5.70
N ARG A 406 22.83 29.79 5.43
CA ARG A 406 22.64 31.21 5.75
C ARG A 406 22.15 31.32 7.19
N ILE A 407 22.91 32.01 8.04
CA ILE A 407 22.65 32.09 9.50
C ILE A 407 22.20 33.47 9.96
N GLY A 408 22.44 34.49 9.14
CA GLY A 408 22.13 35.90 9.40
C GLY A 408 21.67 36.61 8.12
N GLY A 409 21.61 37.95 8.18
CA GLY A 409 21.19 38.77 7.04
C GLY A 409 22.17 38.68 5.87
N ASP A 410 23.45 38.83 6.16
CA ASP A 410 24.60 38.84 5.25
C ASP A 410 25.61 37.71 5.55
N GLU A 411 25.30 36.84 6.52
CA GLU A 411 26.21 35.80 7.02
C GLU A 411 25.88 34.40 6.49
N ILE A 412 26.87 33.75 5.91
CA ILE A 412 26.82 32.37 5.41
C ILE A 412 27.94 31.56 6.06
N VAL A 413 27.61 30.35 6.51
CA VAL A 413 28.53 29.37 7.10
C VAL A 413 28.57 28.14 6.22
N VAL A 414 29.76 27.62 5.93
CA VAL A 414 29.95 26.35 5.26
C VAL A 414 30.61 25.36 6.22
N LEU A 415 29.92 24.27 6.50
CA LEU A 415 30.45 23.13 7.25
C LEU A 415 31.14 22.17 6.27
N MET A 416 32.41 21.87 6.50
CA MET A 416 33.26 21.10 5.58
C MET A 416 33.87 19.90 6.31
N PRO A 417 33.15 18.77 6.42
CA PRO A 417 33.69 17.54 6.99
C PRO A 417 34.80 16.97 6.10
N SER A 418 35.75 16.27 6.73
CA SER A 418 36.88 15.61 6.07
C SER A 418 37.65 16.54 5.12
N THR A 419 37.86 17.78 5.55
CA THR A 419 38.48 18.85 4.76
C THR A 419 39.61 19.49 5.56
N THR A 420 40.81 19.48 5.01
CA THR A 420 42.00 20.05 5.66
C THR A 420 42.02 21.58 5.58
N GLU A 421 42.91 22.22 6.35
CA GLU A 421 43.06 23.69 6.31
C GLU A 421 43.54 24.18 4.93
N GLU A 422 44.40 23.43 4.25
CA GLU A 422 44.87 23.74 2.90
C GLU A 422 43.71 23.68 1.89
N GLU A 423 42.89 22.63 1.92
CA GLU A 423 41.72 22.51 1.05
C GLU A 423 40.66 23.59 1.34
N ALA A 424 40.46 23.93 2.63
CA ALA A 424 39.54 24.99 3.03
C ALA A 424 40.01 26.36 2.52
N CYS A 425 41.32 26.64 2.59
CA CYS A 425 41.92 27.85 2.02
C CYS A 425 41.79 27.90 0.49
N ASP A 426 41.98 26.78 -0.21
CA ASP A 426 41.77 26.71 -1.67
C ASP A 426 40.32 27.03 -2.07
N ILE A 427 39.35 26.49 -1.33
CA ILE A 427 37.93 26.79 -1.53
C ILE A 427 37.64 28.27 -1.27
N LEU A 428 38.19 28.82 -0.18
CA LEU A 428 38.09 30.23 0.16
C LEU A 428 38.62 31.12 -0.98
N GLU A 429 39.81 30.83 -1.51
CA GLU A 429 40.39 31.58 -2.62
C GLU A 429 39.55 31.50 -3.89
N LYS A 430 38.97 30.33 -4.20
CA LYS A 430 38.07 30.16 -5.36
C LYS A 430 36.81 31.00 -5.23
N ILE A 431 36.16 30.96 -4.07
CA ILE A 431 34.97 31.78 -3.78
C ILE A 431 35.32 33.26 -3.91
N GLN A 432 36.44 33.70 -3.33
CA GLN A 432 36.89 35.10 -3.41
C GLN A 432 37.12 35.55 -4.86
N ARG A 433 37.75 34.71 -5.70
CA ARG A 433 38.00 35.03 -7.12
C ARG A 433 36.69 35.05 -7.92
N ALA A 434 35.83 34.05 -7.75
CA ALA A 434 34.54 33.99 -8.44
C ALA A 434 33.65 35.19 -8.11
N ALA A 435 33.66 35.65 -6.85
CA ALA A 435 32.97 36.87 -6.42
C ALA A 435 33.53 38.14 -7.10
N LEU A 436 34.86 38.24 -7.28
CA LEU A 436 35.51 39.37 -7.94
C LEU A 436 35.29 39.38 -9.46
N ASP A 437 35.20 38.21 -10.08
CA ASP A 437 35.05 38.03 -11.53
C ASP A 437 33.59 38.08 -11.98
N SER A 438 32.63 38.09 -11.04
CA SER A 438 31.20 38.21 -11.33
C SER A 438 30.88 39.58 -11.93
N ASN A 439 30.34 39.59 -13.15
CA ASN A 439 29.98 40.80 -13.91
C ASN A 439 28.49 40.85 -14.28
N GLU A 440 27.65 39.95 -13.75
CA GLU A 440 26.23 39.85 -14.13
C GLU A 440 25.35 40.93 -13.50
N ASP A 441 25.79 41.54 -12.39
CA ASP A 441 25.10 42.62 -11.70
C ASP A 441 25.94 43.92 -11.74
N PRO A 442 25.30 45.11 -11.69
CA PRO A 442 25.99 46.39 -11.66
C PRO A 442 26.84 46.59 -10.40
N ILE A 443 26.76 45.71 -9.40
CA ILE A 443 27.62 45.71 -8.22
C ILE A 443 28.24 44.33 -8.06
N LYS A 444 29.56 44.30 -7.87
CA LYS A 444 30.27 43.05 -7.59
C LYS A 444 29.86 42.47 -6.23
N PRO A 445 29.54 41.17 -6.15
CA PRO A 445 29.13 40.49 -4.93
C PRO A 445 30.32 40.23 -3.98
N LEU A 446 30.94 41.30 -3.48
CA LEU A 446 32.13 41.22 -2.62
C LEU A 446 31.80 40.54 -1.28
N VAL A 447 32.69 39.66 -0.85
CA VAL A 447 32.52 38.84 0.35
C VAL A 447 33.81 38.84 1.17
N ALA A 448 33.67 39.00 2.48
CA ALA A 448 34.74 38.77 3.45
C ALA A 448 34.68 37.31 3.89
N LEU A 449 35.82 36.63 3.87
CA LEU A 449 35.90 35.20 4.15
C LEU A 449 36.91 34.89 5.24
N GLY A 450 36.59 33.91 6.08
CA GLY A 450 37.50 33.34 7.07
C GLY A 450 37.23 31.86 7.27
N CYS A 451 38.29 31.06 7.42
CA CYS A 451 38.16 29.63 7.67
C CYS A 451 38.98 29.19 8.88
N ALA A 452 38.55 28.11 9.52
CA ALA A 452 39.29 27.45 10.59
C ALA A 452 39.07 25.95 10.53
N THR A 453 40.06 25.17 10.98
CA THR A 453 40.06 23.70 10.91
C THR A 453 40.32 23.10 12.29
N ALA A 454 39.51 22.13 12.68
CA ALA A 454 39.74 21.27 13.82
C ALA A 454 40.43 19.97 13.39
N LEU A 455 41.45 19.56 14.14
CA LEU A 455 42.20 18.31 13.95
C LEU A 455 41.87 17.26 15.02
N ASP A 456 41.17 17.66 16.08
CA ASP A 456 40.75 16.81 17.19
C ASP A 456 39.28 17.06 17.55
N HIS A 457 38.71 16.11 18.30
CA HIS A 457 37.31 16.14 18.71
C HIS A 457 37.16 16.70 20.13
N ASP A 458 37.44 18.00 20.32
CA ASP A 458 37.12 18.69 21.58
C ASP A 458 35.63 19.11 21.60
N HIS A 459 34.91 18.77 22.67
CA HIS A 459 33.48 19.12 22.84
C HIS A 459 33.26 20.63 23.07
N ASN A 460 34.30 21.39 23.48
CA ASN A 460 34.28 22.86 23.46
C ASN A 460 34.78 23.43 22.11
N GLY A 461 35.12 22.56 21.16
CA GLY A 461 35.82 22.86 19.92
C GLY A 461 35.00 23.67 18.92
N PHE A 462 33.69 23.40 18.73
CA PHE A 462 32.92 24.10 17.69
C PHE A 462 32.83 25.61 17.93
N ASN A 463 32.42 26.06 19.12
CA ASN A 463 32.33 27.49 19.40
C ASN A 463 33.70 28.17 19.25
N LYS A 464 34.78 27.51 19.67
CA LYS A 464 36.14 28.01 19.51
C LYS A 464 36.55 28.07 18.03
N LEU A 465 36.19 27.05 17.25
CA LEU A 465 36.44 26.94 15.82
C LEU A 465 35.67 28.02 15.04
N PHE A 466 34.40 28.20 15.37
CA PHE A 466 33.52 29.23 14.82
C PHE A 466 34.08 30.63 15.10
N ASN A 467 34.40 30.94 16.37
CA ASN A 467 34.99 32.22 16.75
C ASN A 467 36.33 32.48 16.05
N LEU A 468 37.17 31.45 15.87
CA LEU A 468 38.43 31.61 15.15
C LEU A 468 38.21 31.92 13.65
N ALA A 469 37.24 31.26 13.01
CA ALA A 469 36.90 31.54 11.63
C ALA A 469 36.24 32.93 11.48
N GLU A 470 35.42 33.34 12.44
CA GLU A 470 34.82 34.68 12.54
C GLU A 470 35.91 35.77 12.70
N ASP A 471 36.85 35.60 13.63
CA ASP A 471 37.97 36.53 13.83
C ASP A 471 38.81 36.68 12.54
N ARG A 472 39.07 35.58 11.84
CA ARG A 472 39.79 35.57 10.55
C ARG A 472 38.99 36.27 9.45
N MET A 473 37.68 36.06 9.39
CA MET A 473 36.78 36.73 8.46
C MET A 473 36.73 38.24 8.73
N TYR A 474 36.65 38.65 9.99
CA TYR A 474 36.64 40.05 10.37
C TYR A 474 37.99 40.73 10.06
N ALA A 475 39.10 40.03 10.29
CA ALA A 475 40.42 40.49 9.88
C ALA A 475 40.52 40.66 8.35
N ASN A 476 39.96 39.73 7.57
CA ASN A 476 39.87 39.83 6.12
C ASN A 476 39.02 41.03 5.68
N LYS A 477 37.86 41.26 6.33
CA LYS A 477 36.96 42.39 6.08
C LYS A 477 37.66 43.73 6.30
N ILE A 478 38.39 43.88 7.41
CA ILE A 478 39.15 45.11 7.70
C ILE A 478 40.26 45.31 6.67
N ALA A 479 41.06 44.27 6.42
CA ALA A 479 42.21 44.35 5.52
C ALA A 479 41.82 44.73 4.08
N ASN A 480 40.64 44.30 3.63
CA ASN A 480 40.16 44.57 2.27
C ASN A 480 39.14 45.72 2.18
N SER A 481 38.72 46.31 3.29
CA SER A 481 37.65 47.32 3.34
C SER A 481 37.82 48.47 2.34
N GLU A 482 39.01 49.09 2.27
CA GLU A 482 39.28 50.21 1.34
C GLU A 482 39.21 49.74 -0.12
N ARG A 483 39.79 48.58 -0.43
CA ARG A 483 39.78 48.01 -1.78
C ARG A 483 38.35 47.67 -2.22
N ASP A 484 37.60 47.02 -1.36
CA ASP A 484 36.25 46.57 -1.65
C ASP A 484 35.29 47.76 -1.82
N TYR A 485 35.49 48.81 -1.03
CA TYR A 485 34.76 50.07 -1.20
C TYR A 485 35.09 50.77 -2.51
N ASP A 486 36.39 50.85 -2.87
CA ASP A 486 36.82 51.43 -4.15
C ASP A 486 36.24 50.65 -5.36
N LEU A 487 36.18 49.32 -5.27
CA LEU A 487 35.55 48.47 -6.29
C LEU A 487 34.05 48.75 -6.39
N MET A 488 33.36 48.86 -5.24
CA MET A 488 31.95 49.19 -5.20
C MET A 488 31.66 50.55 -5.85
N ILE A 489 32.43 51.60 -5.51
CA ILE A 489 32.26 52.94 -6.09
C ILE A 489 32.46 52.89 -7.60
N ARG A 490 33.48 52.19 -8.10
CA ARG A 490 33.71 52.01 -9.54
C ARG A 490 32.53 51.33 -10.20
N SER A 491 32.01 50.24 -9.62
CA SER A 491 30.84 49.53 -10.13
C SER A 491 29.60 50.43 -10.22
N ILE A 492 29.33 51.25 -9.18
CA ILE A 492 28.23 52.23 -9.19
C ILE A 492 28.42 53.25 -10.32
N LYS A 493 29.65 53.75 -10.47
CA LYS A 493 30.00 54.75 -11.47
C LYS A 493 29.90 54.19 -12.90
N ASP A 494 30.38 52.98 -13.13
CA ASP A 494 30.30 52.32 -14.44
C ASP A 494 28.83 52.07 -14.81
N SER A 495 27.99 51.65 -13.86
CA SER A 495 26.55 51.51 -14.06
C SER A 495 25.85 52.83 -14.43
N LEU A 496 26.35 53.97 -13.92
CA LEU A 496 25.86 55.29 -14.33
C LEU A 496 26.26 55.65 -15.76
N TYR A 497 27.47 55.30 -16.19
CA TYR A 497 27.97 55.60 -17.54
C TYR A 497 27.34 54.74 -18.62
N GLU A 498 26.83 53.56 -18.28
CA GLU A 498 26.06 52.73 -19.21
C GLU A 498 24.64 53.28 -19.45
N ASN A 499 24.22 54.34 -18.74
CA ASN A 499 22.92 54.96 -18.92
C ASN A 499 22.90 55.88 -20.17
N PRO A 500 22.01 55.65 -21.15
CA PRO A 500 21.92 56.46 -22.37
C PRO A 500 21.54 57.94 -22.14
N TYR A 501 21.03 58.30 -20.94
CA TYR A 501 20.66 59.67 -20.59
C TYR A 501 21.78 60.47 -19.90
N GLU A 502 22.85 59.80 -19.46
CA GLU A 502 24.02 60.36 -18.76
C GLU A 502 25.28 60.01 -19.57
N ASN A 503 25.47 60.65 -20.73
CA ASN A 503 26.57 60.34 -21.64
C ASN A 503 27.94 60.65 -21.02
N ARG A 504 28.90 59.72 -21.11
CA ARG A 504 30.29 59.86 -20.64
C ARG A 504 30.96 61.17 -21.07
N ASP A 505 30.64 61.65 -22.26
CA ASP A 505 31.15 62.90 -22.82
C ASP A 505 30.84 64.11 -21.91
N HIS A 506 29.72 64.11 -21.18
CA HIS A 506 29.35 65.17 -20.24
C HIS A 506 30.34 65.26 -19.08
N TYR A 507 30.66 64.12 -18.48
CA TYR A 507 31.59 64.04 -17.35
C TYR A 507 33.01 64.47 -17.77
N ASP A 508 33.47 64.05 -18.95
CA ASP A 508 34.80 64.41 -19.47
C ASP A 508 34.93 65.92 -19.74
N ARG A 509 33.86 66.56 -20.24
CA ARG A 509 33.82 68.02 -20.43
C ARG A 509 33.80 68.76 -19.09
N LEU A 510 32.97 68.35 -18.14
CA LEU A 510 32.91 68.97 -16.82
C LEU A 510 34.25 68.89 -16.09
N VAL A 511 34.91 67.72 -16.11
CA VAL A 511 36.24 67.53 -15.52
C VAL A 511 37.26 68.48 -16.15
N THR A 512 37.23 68.62 -17.48
CA THR A 512 38.12 69.52 -18.21
C THR A 512 37.88 70.98 -17.84
N MET A 513 36.62 71.43 -17.88
CA MET A 513 36.24 72.79 -17.54
C MET A 513 36.58 73.13 -16.09
N CYS A 514 36.28 72.23 -15.14
CA CYS A 514 36.60 72.40 -13.72
C CYS A 514 38.10 72.56 -13.49
N ARG A 515 38.93 71.79 -14.19
CA ARG A 515 40.39 71.95 -14.13
C ARG A 515 40.82 73.32 -14.64
N GLN A 516 40.33 73.71 -15.82
CA GLN A 516 40.73 74.96 -16.48
C GLN A 516 40.29 76.20 -15.70
N ILE A 517 39.04 76.24 -15.19
CA ILE A 517 38.58 77.37 -14.36
C ILE A 517 39.37 77.43 -13.05
N GLY A 518 39.67 76.28 -12.43
CA GLY A 518 40.47 76.24 -11.21
C GLY A 518 41.88 76.79 -11.42
N GLU A 519 42.51 76.48 -12.55
CA GLU A 519 43.81 77.02 -12.96
C GLU A 519 43.74 78.52 -13.28
N PHE A 520 42.70 78.96 -13.99
CA PHE A 520 42.48 80.37 -14.31
C PHE A 520 42.32 81.23 -13.05
N LEU A 521 41.58 80.73 -12.07
CA LEU A 521 41.39 81.36 -10.76
C LEU A 521 42.57 81.20 -9.81
N LYS A 522 43.61 80.45 -10.22
CA LYS A 522 44.82 80.16 -9.42
C LYS A 522 44.50 79.54 -8.06
N LEU A 523 43.52 78.62 -8.04
CA LEU A 523 43.18 77.86 -6.84
C LEU A 523 44.36 76.97 -6.42
N GLU A 524 44.38 76.58 -5.14
CA GLU A 524 45.35 75.59 -4.68
C GLU A 524 45.13 74.26 -5.40
N LYS A 525 46.21 73.50 -5.63
CA LYS A 525 46.15 72.21 -6.31
C LYS A 525 45.10 71.26 -5.71
N LYS A 526 44.98 71.26 -4.38
CA LYS A 526 43.99 70.48 -3.64
C LYS A 526 42.55 70.87 -3.99
N ASP A 527 42.27 72.16 -4.14
CA ASP A 527 40.93 72.64 -4.48
C ASP A 527 40.58 72.35 -5.95
N ILE A 528 41.56 72.40 -6.85
CA ILE A 528 41.40 71.96 -8.24
C ILE A 528 41.10 70.45 -8.28
N GLU A 529 41.84 69.64 -7.51
CA GLU A 529 41.59 68.20 -7.39
C GLU A 529 40.20 67.90 -6.82
N ASN A 530 39.77 68.61 -5.77
CA ASN A 530 38.42 68.49 -5.21
C ASN A 530 37.33 68.85 -6.22
N LEU A 531 37.54 69.90 -7.02
CA LEU A 531 36.58 70.35 -8.03
C LEU A 531 36.48 69.34 -9.18
N VAL A 532 37.60 68.75 -9.59
CA VAL A 532 37.64 67.67 -10.59
C VAL A 532 36.93 66.40 -10.08
N LEU A 533 37.22 65.98 -8.85
CA LEU A 533 36.55 64.83 -8.24
C LEU A 533 35.05 65.11 -8.03
N LEU A 534 34.68 66.34 -7.67
CA LEU A 534 33.26 66.74 -7.62
C LEU A 534 32.60 66.57 -8.98
N ALA A 535 33.22 67.05 -10.06
CA ALA A 535 32.70 66.87 -11.42
C ALA A 535 32.54 65.39 -11.81
N GLU A 536 33.49 64.54 -11.41
CA GLU A 536 33.48 63.11 -11.71
C GLU A 536 32.40 62.33 -10.94
N TYR A 537 32.05 62.77 -9.73
CA TYR A 537 31.20 62.00 -8.79
C TYR A 537 29.92 62.71 -8.34
N HIS A 538 29.63 63.94 -8.77
CA HIS A 538 28.47 64.73 -8.31
C HIS A 538 27.13 63.97 -8.42
N ASP A 539 26.97 63.22 -9.51
CA ASP A 539 25.77 62.47 -9.83
C ASP A 539 25.82 61.00 -9.41
N ILE A 540 26.82 60.57 -8.62
CA ILE A 540 26.95 59.15 -8.21
C ILE A 540 25.69 58.63 -7.48
N GLY A 541 24.95 59.51 -6.80
CA GLY A 541 23.69 59.16 -6.14
C GLY A 541 22.52 58.87 -7.10
N LYS A 542 22.63 59.23 -8.39
CA LYS A 542 21.60 58.91 -9.40
C LYS A 542 21.58 57.44 -9.77
N ALA A 543 22.62 56.66 -9.43
CA ALA A 543 22.72 55.24 -9.79
C ALA A 543 21.51 54.42 -9.30
N GLY A 544 21.01 54.78 -8.11
CA GLY A 544 19.83 54.16 -7.50
C GLY A 544 18.49 54.48 -8.18
N LEU A 545 18.47 55.45 -9.10
CA LEU A 545 17.25 55.94 -9.75
C LEU A 545 17.08 55.39 -11.17
N ILE A 546 18.10 54.70 -11.71
CA ILE A 546 18.21 54.29 -13.12
C ILE A 546 17.05 53.37 -13.55
N ASN A 547 16.68 52.39 -12.72
CA ASN A 547 15.71 51.36 -13.12
C ASN A 547 14.23 51.79 -13.00
N GLU A 548 13.93 52.78 -12.15
CA GLU A 548 12.53 53.16 -11.87
C GLU A 548 12.08 54.43 -12.60
N LEU A 549 12.99 55.39 -12.82
CA LEU A 549 12.62 56.74 -13.26
C LEU A 549 13.11 57.07 -14.68
N PHE A 550 14.27 56.53 -15.10
CA PHE A 550 14.88 56.90 -16.38
C PHE A 550 14.35 56.12 -17.59
N GLN A 551 13.66 54.99 -17.38
CA GLN A 551 13.04 54.22 -18.48
C GLN A 551 11.59 54.64 -18.80
N LYS A 552 11.06 55.65 -18.12
CA LYS A 552 9.67 56.09 -18.26
C LYS A 552 9.48 57.01 -19.46
N GLU A 553 8.53 56.67 -20.33
CA GLU A 553 8.04 57.58 -21.36
C GLU A 553 7.08 58.62 -20.73
N GLY A 554 7.57 59.82 -20.44
CA GLY A 554 6.77 60.95 -19.96
C GLY A 554 7.41 61.70 -18.78
N PRO A 555 6.82 62.83 -18.34
CA PRO A 555 7.36 63.63 -17.23
C PRO A 555 7.27 62.89 -15.90
N LEU A 556 8.22 63.16 -15.00
CA LEU A 556 8.21 62.67 -13.63
C LEU A 556 7.01 63.24 -12.85
N THR A 557 6.37 62.39 -12.05
CA THR A 557 5.35 62.78 -11.07
C THR A 557 6.00 63.57 -9.93
N SER A 558 5.18 64.25 -9.13
CA SER A 558 5.67 65.01 -7.97
C SER A 558 6.41 64.13 -6.95
N GLU A 559 5.98 62.88 -6.76
CA GLU A 559 6.63 61.94 -5.84
C GLU A 559 7.97 61.44 -6.39
N GLU A 560 8.01 61.07 -7.67
CA GLU A 560 9.23 60.69 -8.39
C GLU A 560 10.26 61.84 -8.38
N TRP A 561 9.81 63.08 -8.58
CA TRP A 561 10.67 64.27 -8.52
C TRP A 561 11.26 64.49 -7.13
N GLN A 562 10.49 64.28 -6.05
CA GLN A 562 11.02 64.35 -4.69
C GLN A 562 12.07 63.27 -4.44
N ARG A 563 11.92 62.07 -5.03
CA ARG A 563 12.95 61.01 -4.95
C ARG A 563 14.20 61.40 -5.72
N THR A 564 14.08 61.99 -6.92
CA THR A 564 15.23 62.48 -7.70
C THR A 564 16.04 63.52 -6.95
N LYS A 565 15.39 64.43 -6.21
CA LYS A 565 16.06 65.47 -5.40
C LYS A 565 16.94 64.92 -4.26
N ARG A 566 16.85 63.63 -3.94
CA ARG A 566 17.65 63.00 -2.89
C ARG A 566 18.99 62.45 -3.37
N HIS A 567 19.28 62.48 -4.67
CA HIS A 567 20.57 61.99 -5.16
C HIS A 567 21.80 62.72 -4.57
N PRO A 568 21.79 64.01 -4.18
CA PRO A 568 22.92 64.62 -3.48
C PRO A 568 23.13 64.00 -2.09
N GLU A 569 22.05 63.62 -1.40
CA GLU A 569 22.11 62.92 -0.11
C GLU A 569 22.71 61.52 -0.26
N LEU A 570 22.27 60.78 -1.28
CA LEU A 570 22.79 59.44 -1.58
C LEU A 570 24.25 59.50 -2.01
N GLY A 571 24.60 60.43 -2.90
CA GLY A 571 25.97 60.67 -3.35
C GLY A 571 26.90 60.99 -2.19
N PHE A 572 26.46 61.87 -1.28
CA PHE A 572 27.20 62.17 -0.05
C PHE A 572 27.48 60.91 0.79
N LYS A 573 26.48 60.05 1.00
CA LYS A 573 26.65 58.80 1.75
C LYS A 573 27.66 57.86 1.08
N ILE A 574 27.62 57.74 -0.25
CA ILE A 574 28.52 56.90 -1.04
C ILE A 574 29.96 57.39 -0.96
N VAL A 575 30.21 58.70 -1.08
CA VAL A 575 31.60 59.18 -1.05
C VAL A 575 32.15 59.28 0.37
N SER A 576 31.29 59.44 1.38
CA SER A 576 31.70 59.66 2.76
C SER A 576 32.40 58.47 3.42
N ALA A 577 32.17 57.25 2.93
CA ALA A 577 32.87 56.07 3.45
C ALA A 577 34.21 55.79 2.73
N SER A 578 34.53 56.54 1.67
CA SER A 578 35.84 56.46 1.01
C SER A 578 36.79 57.50 1.61
N ALA A 579 37.96 57.05 2.10
CA ALA A 579 39.02 57.96 2.56
C ALA A 579 39.48 58.93 1.44
N LYS A 580 39.39 58.50 0.17
CA LYS A 580 39.80 59.26 -1.01
C LYS A 580 38.73 60.22 -1.53
N LEU A 581 37.46 60.08 -1.16
CA LEU A 581 36.37 60.91 -1.69
C LEU A 581 35.59 61.65 -0.60
N PHE A 582 35.80 61.33 0.68
CA PHE A 582 35.11 61.97 1.80
C PHE A 582 35.16 63.51 1.75
N HIS A 583 36.29 64.08 1.32
CA HIS A 583 36.50 65.52 1.28
C HIS A 583 35.64 66.27 0.25
N ILE A 584 35.21 65.61 -0.83
CA ILE A 584 34.26 66.20 -1.79
C ILE A 584 32.80 66.03 -1.38
N GLY A 585 32.53 65.25 -0.33
CA GLY A 585 31.16 64.93 0.09
C GLY A 585 30.28 66.15 0.30
N LYS A 586 30.78 67.20 0.98
CA LYS A 586 30.00 68.44 1.16
C LYS A 586 29.70 69.14 -0.17
N GLY A 587 30.62 69.05 -1.13
CA GLY A 587 30.42 69.56 -2.48
C GLY A 587 29.28 68.81 -3.18
N ILE A 588 29.33 67.48 -3.17
CA ILE A 588 28.27 66.63 -3.73
C ILE A 588 26.95 66.88 -3.03
N PHE A 589 26.93 67.05 -1.72
CA PHE A 589 25.70 67.25 -0.99
C PHE A 589 25.02 68.58 -1.35
N ALA A 590 25.80 69.63 -1.66
CA ALA A 590 25.31 71.00 -1.83
C ALA A 590 25.31 71.51 -3.28
N HIS A 591 25.66 70.70 -4.28
CA HIS A 591 25.81 71.17 -5.67
C HIS A 591 24.51 71.68 -6.32
N HIS A 592 23.35 71.33 -5.76
CA HIS A 592 22.04 71.85 -6.17
C HIS A 592 21.46 72.93 -5.24
N GLU A 593 22.25 73.42 -4.29
CA GLU A 593 21.88 74.59 -3.51
C GLU A 593 21.92 75.84 -4.38
N ARG A 594 21.01 76.78 -4.10
CA ARG A 594 20.89 78.03 -4.86
C ARG A 594 21.29 79.20 -3.97
N TRP A 595 21.95 80.20 -4.55
CA TRP A 595 22.45 81.36 -3.81
C TRP A 595 21.41 82.03 -2.90
N ASP A 596 20.14 82.08 -3.33
CA ASP A 596 19.01 82.66 -2.61
C ASP A 596 18.42 81.79 -1.47
N GLY A 597 18.83 80.52 -1.36
CA GLY A 597 18.33 79.54 -0.40
C GLY A 597 17.15 78.71 -0.87
N THR A 598 16.74 78.81 -2.15
CA THR A 598 15.62 78.03 -2.72
C THR A 598 16.04 76.66 -3.27
N GLY A 599 17.33 76.31 -3.15
CA GLY A 599 17.90 75.03 -3.57
C GLY A 599 17.58 73.88 -2.62
N TYR A 600 18.24 72.74 -2.86
CA TYR A 600 18.10 71.51 -2.07
C TYR A 600 19.47 70.82 -1.93
N PRO A 601 19.66 69.93 -0.94
CA PRO A 601 18.70 69.37 0.02
C PRO A 601 18.47 70.18 1.31
N GLN A 602 19.34 71.11 1.69
CA GLN A 602 19.28 71.86 2.95
C GLN A 602 18.74 73.28 2.83
N GLY A 603 18.73 73.88 1.64
CA GLY A 603 18.32 75.28 1.45
C GLY A 603 19.38 76.26 1.98
N LEU A 604 20.66 75.91 1.81
CA LEU A 604 21.79 76.74 2.21
C LEU A 604 21.80 78.06 1.42
N LYS A 605 22.18 79.17 2.05
CA LYS A 605 22.14 80.49 1.41
C LYS A 605 23.51 81.15 1.34
N GLY A 606 23.81 81.75 0.18
CA GLY A 606 25.05 82.51 -0.02
C GLY A 606 26.31 81.68 0.26
N GLU A 607 27.17 82.19 1.15
CA GLU A 607 28.45 81.57 1.50
C GLU A 607 28.34 80.33 2.42
N GLU A 608 27.14 80.01 2.92
CA GLU A 608 26.89 78.73 3.59
C GLU A 608 27.07 77.55 2.62
N ILE A 609 26.88 77.79 1.33
CA ILE A 609 27.13 76.82 0.27
C ILE A 609 28.65 76.69 0.07
N PRO A 610 29.22 75.47 0.13
CA PRO A 610 30.64 75.25 -0.08
C PRO A 610 31.16 75.90 -1.37
N PHE A 611 32.32 76.55 -1.30
CA PHE A 611 32.91 77.25 -2.45
C PHE A 611 32.96 76.39 -3.72
N ILE A 612 33.45 75.15 -3.60
CA ILE A 612 33.54 74.22 -4.73
C ILE A 612 32.17 73.86 -5.33
N ALA A 613 31.10 73.82 -4.53
CA ALA A 613 29.73 73.56 -5.01
C ALA A 613 29.17 74.78 -5.77
N ARG A 614 29.41 75.99 -5.26
CA ARG A 614 28.99 77.24 -5.93
C ARG A 614 29.65 77.39 -7.29
N LEU A 615 30.95 77.12 -7.37
CA LEU A 615 31.70 77.18 -8.63
C LEU A 615 31.26 76.06 -9.60
N PHE A 616 31.10 74.83 -9.10
CA PHE A 616 30.67 73.69 -9.91
C PHE A 616 29.27 73.89 -10.50
N ALA A 617 28.31 74.44 -9.74
CA ALA A 617 26.95 74.68 -10.23
C ALA A 617 26.92 75.61 -11.47
N ILE A 618 27.85 76.56 -11.56
CA ILE A 618 28.00 77.45 -12.74
C ILE A 618 28.52 76.66 -13.93
N VAL A 619 29.57 75.84 -13.71
CA VAL A 619 30.17 74.99 -14.76
C VAL A 619 29.14 73.98 -15.30
N GLU A 620 28.40 73.32 -14.42
CA GLU A 620 27.35 72.35 -14.77
C GLU A 620 26.23 73.02 -15.58
N ALA A 621 25.73 74.17 -15.13
CA ALA A 621 24.70 74.91 -15.84
C ALA A 621 25.16 75.32 -17.24
N TYR A 622 26.40 75.80 -17.38
CA TYR A 622 26.96 76.16 -18.67
C TYR A 622 27.08 74.96 -19.62
N ASP A 623 27.59 73.82 -19.16
CA ASP A 623 27.69 72.61 -20.00
C ASP A 623 26.31 72.16 -20.48
N VAL A 624 25.32 72.12 -19.56
CA VAL A 624 23.93 71.72 -19.87
C VAL A 624 23.26 72.68 -20.85
N MET A 625 23.57 73.98 -20.81
CA MET A 625 23.02 74.95 -21.76
C MET A 625 23.64 74.85 -23.16
N THR A 626 24.94 74.56 -23.23
CA THR A 626 25.73 74.63 -24.48
C THR A 626 25.80 73.31 -25.25
N HIS A 627 25.43 72.18 -24.63
CA HIS A 627 25.48 70.86 -25.24
C HIS A 627 24.11 70.17 -25.27
N GLU A 628 23.85 69.43 -26.35
CA GLU A 628 22.55 68.80 -26.61
C GLU A 628 22.29 67.65 -25.62
N ARG A 629 21.19 67.76 -24.86
CA ARG A 629 20.53 66.63 -24.18
C ARG A 629 19.23 66.35 -24.92
N SER A 630 18.74 65.10 -24.90
CA SER A 630 17.62 64.56 -25.70
C SER A 630 16.28 65.35 -25.69
N TYR A 631 16.15 66.46 -24.95
CA TYR A 631 14.92 67.22 -24.74
C TYR A 631 15.06 68.76 -24.68
N LYS A 632 16.20 69.38 -25.04
CA LYS A 632 16.36 70.86 -24.94
C LYS A 632 17.11 71.49 -26.11
N GLN A 633 16.67 72.69 -26.52
CA GLN A 633 17.31 73.50 -27.57
C GLN A 633 18.63 74.07 -27.03
N THR A 634 19.74 73.88 -27.76
CA THR A 634 21.09 74.31 -27.35
C THR A 634 21.24 75.83 -27.44
N TYR A 635 21.80 76.44 -26.39
CA TYR A 635 22.08 77.87 -26.33
C TYR A 635 23.41 78.13 -27.04
N THR A 636 23.52 79.27 -27.72
CA THR A 636 24.84 79.77 -28.11
C THR A 636 25.62 80.14 -26.86
N ARG A 637 26.95 80.21 -26.96
CA ARG A 637 27.81 80.66 -25.86
C ARG A 637 27.33 81.97 -25.25
N ASP A 638 27.05 82.99 -26.07
CA ASP A 638 26.61 84.30 -25.59
C ASP A 638 25.26 84.21 -24.85
N GLN A 639 24.34 83.37 -25.34
CA GLN A 639 23.07 83.12 -24.66
C GLN A 639 23.28 82.43 -23.31
N ALA A 640 24.17 81.45 -23.24
CA ALA A 640 24.49 80.75 -21.99
C ALA A 640 25.15 81.67 -20.96
N LEU A 641 26.10 82.52 -21.39
CA LEU A 641 26.73 83.52 -20.52
C LEU A 641 25.73 84.57 -20.03
N GLN A 642 24.83 85.03 -20.90
CA GLN A 642 23.78 85.97 -20.51
C GLN A 642 22.81 85.34 -19.49
N GLU A 643 22.40 84.08 -19.69
CA GLU A 643 21.56 83.36 -18.74
C GLU A 643 22.22 83.22 -17.35
N LEU A 644 23.54 82.95 -17.30
CA LEU A 644 24.28 82.93 -16.02
C LEU A 644 24.26 84.30 -15.32
N LEU A 645 24.47 85.39 -16.08
CA LEU A 645 24.43 86.75 -15.55
C LEU A 645 23.04 87.15 -15.06
N ASP A 646 21.98 86.78 -15.80
CA ASP A 646 20.59 87.08 -15.44
C ASP A 646 20.15 86.35 -14.15
N ASN A 647 20.77 85.19 -13.87
CA ASN A 647 20.52 84.39 -12.67
C ASN A 647 21.59 84.59 -11.56
N ALA A 648 22.49 85.57 -11.71
CA ALA A 648 23.46 85.93 -10.69
C ALA A 648 22.75 86.54 -9.46
N GLY A 649 23.08 86.04 -8.26
CA GLY A 649 22.48 86.50 -7.00
C GLY A 649 21.13 85.89 -6.67
N THR A 650 20.61 85.01 -7.53
CA THR A 650 19.45 84.16 -7.25
C THR A 650 19.86 82.69 -7.27
N GLN A 651 20.23 82.16 -8.44
CA GLN A 651 20.72 80.79 -8.59
C GLN A 651 22.20 80.68 -8.25
N PHE A 652 23.01 81.57 -8.82
CA PHE A 652 24.47 81.48 -8.79
C PHE A 652 25.10 82.57 -7.93
N ASP A 653 26.30 82.31 -7.43
CA ASP A 653 27.13 83.31 -6.76
C ASP A 653 27.51 84.42 -7.77
N PRO A 654 27.10 85.69 -7.54
CA PRO A 654 27.39 86.78 -8.47
C PRO A 654 28.88 86.95 -8.76
N SER A 655 29.73 86.80 -7.73
CA SER A 655 31.17 87.00 -7.87
C SER A 655 31.82 85.92 -8.72
N LEU A 656 31.33 84.67 -8.59
CA LEU A 656 31.85 83.55 -9.37
C LEU A 656 31.33 83.54 -10.81
N VAL A 657 30.12 84.07 -11.06
CA VAL A 657 29.59 84.23 -12.43
C VAL A 657 30.46 85.20 -13.22
N GLU A 658 30.79 86.37 -12.65
CA GLU A 658 31.69 87.34 -13.31
C GLU A 658 33.04 86.71 -13.66
N LEU A 659 33.64 86.00 -12.70
CA LEU A 659 34.91 85.29 -12.89
C LEU A 659 34.83 84.18 -13.95
N PHE A 660 33.70 83.46 -14.02
CA PHE A 660 33.48 82.42 -15.02
C PHE A 660 33.29 83.01 -16.43
N VAL A 661 32.58 84.13 -16.56
CA VAL A 661 32.44 84.87 -17.83
C VAL A 661 33.81 85.34 -18.33
N ASP A 662 34.64 85.89 -17.42
CA ASP A 662 36.02 86.28 -17.75
C ASP A 662 36.86 85.09 -18.20
N TYR A 663 36.73 83.93 -17.54
CA TYR A 663 37.41 82.70 -17.95
C TYR A 663 37.00 82.28 -19.37
N ILE A 664 35.70 82.22 -19.67
CA ILE A 664 35.23 81.80 -21.00
C ILE A 664 35.71 82.78 -22.08
N ASN A 665 35.70 84.09 -21.81
CA ASN A 665 36.18 85.11 -22.73
C ASN A 665 37.70 85.09 -22.94
N ASN A 666 38.50 84.77 -21.91
CA ASN A 666 39.96 84.70 -22.00
C ASN A 666 40.46 83.35 -22.54
N SER A 667 39.71 82.27 -22.35
CA SER A 667 40.05 80.93 -22.88
C SER A 667 40.07 80.91 -24.41
N GLU A 668 39.29 81.78 -25.05
CA GLU A 668 39.27 81.99 -26.49
C GLU A 668 40.54 82.68 -27.01
N TYR A 669 41.11 83.63 -26.25
CA TYR A 669 42.37 84.30 -26.61
C TYR A 669 43.59 83.37 -26.57
N ALA A 670 43.51 82.24 -25.87
CA ALA A 670 44.57 81.22 -25.83
C ALA A 670 44.46 80.18 -26.96
N LEU A 671 43.28 79.99 -27.57
CA LEU A 671 43.04 79.03 -28.66
C LEU A 671 43.00 79.69 -30.05
N GLY A 672 42.95 81.03 -30.12
CA GLY A 672 42.93 81.80 -31.37
C GLY A 672 44.26 81.90 -32.16
N THR A 673 45.25 81.04 -31.91
CA THR A 673 46.53 81.04 -32.66
C THR A 673 46.89 79.71 -33.31
N TYR A 674 45.95 78.91 -33.80
CA TYR A 674 46.23 77.92 -34.86
C TYR A 674 44.96 77.66 -35.68
N SER A 675 44.73 78.53 -36.68
CA SER A 675 43.84 78.26 -37.82
C SER A 675 44.57 77.49 -38.90
#